data_AF-A0A222FHP7-F1
#
_entry.id   AF-A0A222FHP7-F1
#
_cell.length_a   1.000
_cell.length_b   1.000
_cell.length_c   1.000
_cell.angle_alpha   90.00
_cell.angle_beta   90.00
_cell.angle_gamma   90.00
#
_symmetry.space_group_name_H-M   'P 1'
#
loop_
_entity.id
_entity.type
_entity.pdbx_description
1 polymer ?
#
loop_
_entity_poly.entity_id
_entity_poly.type
_entity_poly.pdbx_seq_one_letter_code
_entity_poly.pdbx_strand_id
1 'polypeptide(L)'
;MVKKTLLSLAIAASAAGMAGCQLSSVEDNNKVDDTPITSGQDGAERSSVSPIFSPANGLMPANIDLLFSAASATDGTAQLSSATLPPEVAINKLPGFSTTAAFYLPFNGALNPETVAAGSTVFLVKLKNADDNAAIDPLDISSIVAAFPENPIADDSVQSVFQADYVQLADGSHAIRVMPTEPLEPRTKYIVAVTDGIKGADGLPVRASADYELLRGELELPSSALAPVRPAIQGWEQIAGGFLAQASAGALTQKNIVLSYAFTTNSDSKGLTRYAAPALFVKDQLPLAQAEGLLDGAQPGTTDLIAAGVVQAGGGNPTDPEQVAAAKQTPQYEAALYNTITSLDDELGLPVGLNINTAVQAPAPRAVNIIDVTAVAGGVGIPANALNPALPATATVYQGQIQLPRFLELPVKTTELTPTGIGAAMAADADWSANTGLGAILDGAFGNEAGTTPPKDADGSTNVTWRYPFPQPVATTNGINYAPLMVTLPNGECGAEVPVVMFVHGITSNRASSLAYAASLADNCVATVAIDLPTHGIAPVSSDSNGQAVDNSLLSFNVDPANAQFTGSPWAGVAALDATFSNLQERHGNVFQDGNSIRKDMVFNASPLATAGEGEAVREGTSGSTFINLSNFTRTRDNMQQAVVDLLNLNASLDNIDNTLPVNFDLDKVFVAGHSLGAILGTTYAAVNNDASVLAYNSNLNRVQGVILANGGAHVSKLLENSISFGPTILGGLAAAGVEQGTANFETFMHVIQATIDVVDPANSAKMLAASGTPVALFNMVGGAALPADASGVSFPDALKVAGVFLPDHTVPNFDYFGNEATNPYAAFAPALGLQAGITTAQAPMAGTNGLAGVMGLETVNAATDVTALTTPVQVQVRFNQGTHSTFAASDVPAAFGEMVRQTLMLVNGAYNTPANTLNTSVLESN
;
A
#
# COMPACT_ATOMS: atom_id res chain seq x y z
N MET A 1 23.79 -20.84 -27.20
CA MET A 1 24.05 -21.38 -25.85
C MET A 1 22.83 -21.06 -25.00
N VAL A 2 22.01 -22.08 -24.77
CA VAL A 2 20.71 -21.99 -24.10
C VAL A 2 20.92 -21.54 -22.66
N LYS A 3 20.24 -20.48 -22.19
CA LYS A 3 20.22 -20.11 -20.77
C LYS A 3 19.49 -21.22 -20.00
N LYS A 4 20.26 -22.17 -19.49
CA LYS A 4 19.84 -23.37 -18.74
C LYS A 4 19.15 -23.10 -17.40
N THR A 5 18.72 -21.88 -17.10
CA THR A 5 18.60 -21.41 -15.71
C THR A 5 17.19 -21.40 -15.13
N LEU A 6 16.11 -21.39 -15.93
CA LEU A 6 14.73 -21.33 -15.40
C LEU A 6 14.13 -22.68 -14.96
N LEU A 7 14.79 -23.80 -15.24
CA LEU A 7 14.09 -25.09 -15.35
C LEU A 7 14.60 -26.18 -14.38
N SER A 8 15.54 -25.86 -13.48
CA SER A 8 16.23 -26.87 -12.67
C SER A 8 15.64 -27.18 -11.28
N LEU A 9 14.62 -26.48 -10.79
CA LEU A 9 13.97 -26.82 -9.51
C LEU A 9 12.45 -26.77 -9.65
N ALA A 10 11.87 -27.91 -9.97
CA ALA A 10 10.45 -28.14 -9.74
C ALA A 10 10.31 -29.57 -9.22
N ILE A 11 10.27 -29.75 -7.90
CA ILE A 11 9.85 -31.01 -7.29
C ILE A 11 9.10 -30.59 -6.03
N ALA A 12 7.86 -30.15 -6.21
CA ALA A 12 6.88 -29.92 -5.13
C ALA A 12 5.43 -29.89 -5.66
N ALA A 13 5.21 -29.41 -6.90
CA ALA A 13 3.86 -29.23 -7.47
C ALA A 13 3.14 -30.52 -7.97
N SER A 14 3.75 -31.71 -7.87
CA SER A 14 3.38 -32.87 -8.70
C SER A 14 2.68 -34.06 -8.00
N ALA A 15 2.35 -33.99 -6.71
CA ALA A 15 1.89 -35.18 -5.98
C ALA A 15 0.37 -35.33 -5.77
N ALA A 16 -0.46 -34.28 -5.91
CA ALA A 16 -1.86 -34.32 -5.43
C ALA A 16 -2.96 -34.42 -6.50
N GLY A 17 -2.67 -34.08 -7.77
CA GLY A 17 -3.67 -34.16 -8.85
C GLY A 17 -4.21 -35.58 -9.12
N MET A 18 -3.52 -36.62 -8.66
CA MET A 18 -3.88 -38.02 -8.93
C MET A 18 -4.54 -38.75 -7.75
N ALA A 19 -4.66 -38.15 -6.55
CA ALA A 19 -5.14 -38.85 -5.36
C ALA A 19 -6.54 -38.41 -4.86
N GLY A 20 -7.04 -37.26 -5.30
CA GLY A 20 -8.30 -36.67 -4.79
C GLY A 20 -9.58 -37.04 -5.54
N CYS A 21 -9.52 -37.67 -6.71
CA CYS A 21 -10.71 -37.99 -7.50
C CYS A 21 -10.95 -39.50 -7.55
N GLN A 22 -12.08 -39.95 -6.99
CA GLN A 22 -12.59 -41.28 -7.28
C GLN A 22 -12.79 -41.43 -8.79
N LEU A 23 -12.05 -42.38 -9.36
CA LEU A 23 -12.12 -42.82 -10.74
C LEU A 23 -13.57 -43.24 -11.09
N SER A 24 -14.28 -42.44 -11.89
CA SER A 24 -15.18 -43.05 -12.88
C SER A 24 -14.32 -43.39 -14.09
N SER A 25 -14.09 -44.68 -14.29
CA SER A 25 -13.39 -45.22 -15.45
C SER A 25 -13.90 -44.60 -16.75
N VAL A 26 -12.98 -44.14 -17.59
CA VAL A 26 -13.17 -44.01 -19.04
C VAL A 26 -13.46 -45.42 -19.60
N GLU A 27 -14.73 -45.83 -19.55
CA GLU A 27 -15.25 -46.67 -20.62
C GLU A 27 -15.25 -45.82 -21.90
N ASP A 28 -14.77 -46.42 -23.01
CA ASP A 28 -14.69 -45.86 -24.38
C ASP A 28 -13.42 -45.12 -24.83
N ASN A 29 -12.22 -45.49 -24.34
CA ASN A 29 -10.96 -45.02 -24.98
C ASN A 29 -10.52 -45.83 -26.23
N ASN A 30 -11.44 -46.60 -26.83
CA ASN A 30 -11.19 -47.43 -28.03
C ASN A 30 -11.91 -46.93 -29.29
N LYS A 31 -12.50 -45.73 -29.27
CA LYS A 31 -12.95 -45.09 -30.51
C LYS A 31 -11.83 -44.23 -31.08
N VAL A 32 -11.17 -44.78 -32.09
CA VAL A 32 -10.43 -43.97 -33.07
C VAL A 32 -11.47 -43.12 -33.79
N ASP A 33 -11.32 -41.80 -33.72
CA ASP A 33 -12.06 -40.87 -34.56
C ASP A 33 -11.74 -41.20 -36.02
N ASP A 34 -12.72 -41.75 -36.72
CA ASP A 34 -12.66 -42.15 -38.11
C ASP A 34 -13.05 -40.99 -39.05
N THR A 35 -13.22 -39.77 -38.53
CA THR A 35 -13.27 -38.59 -39.36
C THR A 35 -11.96 -38.46 -40.15
N PRO A 36 -12.02 -38.19 -41.46
CA PRO A 36 -10.82 -37.99 -42.25
C PRO A 36 -9.98 -36.88 -41.64
N ILE A 37 -8.68 -37.15 -41.43
CA ILE A 37 -7.72 -36.09 -41.14
C ILE A 37 -7.73 -35.13 -42.34
N THR A 38 -8.40 -33.98 -42.21
CA THR A 38 -8.45 -32.93 -43.24
C THR A 38 -7.22 -32.03 -43.23
N SER A 39 -6.20 -32.34 -42.42
CA SER A 39 -4.94 -31.60 -42.46
C SER A 39 -4.30 -31.74 -43.85
N GLY A 40 -4.27 -30.65 -44.60
CA GLY A 40 -3.75 -30.63 -45.97
C GLY A 40 -4.79 -30.77 -47.08
N GLN A 41 -6.10 -30.68 -46.78
CA GLN A 41 -7.14 -30.43 -47.80
C GLN A 41 -7.20 -28.93 -48.12
N ASP A 42 -7.26 -28.58 -49.41
CA ASP A 42 -7.50 -27.19 -49.85
C ASP A 42 -8.82 -26.67 -49.22
N GLY A 43 -8.72 -25.59 -48.44
CA GLY A 43 -9.88 -24.93 -47.80
C GLY A 43 -10.11 -25.25 -46.31
N ALA A 44 -9.31 -26.10 -45.68
CA ALA A 44 -9.32 -26.27 -44.22
C ALA A 44 -8.38 -25.25 -43.56
N GLU A 45 -8.81 -23.98 -43.46
CA GLU A 45 -8.01 -22.97 -42.78
C GLU A 45 -7.97 -23.26 -41.27
N ARG A 46 -6.77 -23.55 -40.76
CA ARG A 46 -6.51 -23.67 -39.32
C ARG A 46 -5.96 -22.34 -38.83
N SER A 47 -6.57 -21.76 -37.79
CA SER A 47 -6.01 -20.57 -37.17
C SER A 47 -4.58 -20.84 -36.69
N SER A 48 -3.67 -19.93 -37.00
CA SER A 48 -2.32 -19.89 -36.46
C SER A 48 -2.23 -19.08 -35.17
N VAL A 49 -3.35 -18.47 -34.75
CA VAL A 49 -3.42 -17.61 -33.57
C VAL A 49 -3.53 -18.47 -32.29
N SER A 50 -2.60 -18.25 -31.37
CA SER A 50 -2.49 -18.99 -30.11
C SER A 50 -1.94 -18.10 -29.00
N PRO A 51 -2.25 -18.37 -27.72
CA PRO A 51 -1.58 -17.73 -26.61
C PRO A 51 -0.08 -18.08 -26.64
N ILE A 52 0.76 -17.16 -26.19
CA ILE A 52 2.20 -17.38 -26.05
C ILE A 52 2.45 -17.99 -24.67
N PHE A 53 2.71 -19.28 -24.66
CA PHE A 53 3.07 -20.04 -23.45
C PHE A 53 4.15 -21.06 -23.81
N SER A 54 5.37 -20.85 -23.33
CA SER A 54 6.55 -21.69 -23.57
C SER A 54 7.48 -21.66 -22.34
N PRO A 55 7.25 -22.52 -21.33
CA PRO A 55 8.08 -22.58 -20.13
C PRO A 55 9.54 -22.88 -20.42
N ALA A 56 9.83 -23.67 -21.45
CA ALA A 56 11.20 -24.00 -21.86
C ALA A 56 12.01 -22.76 -22.31
N ASN A 57 11.33 -21.75 -22.85
CA ASN A 57 11.93 -20.50 -23.30
C ASN A 57 11.72 -19.35 -22.32
N GLY A 58 11.08 -19.59 -21.17
CA GLY A 58 10.74 -18.54 -20.20
C GLY A 58 9.67 -17.57 -20.68
N LEU A 59 8.89 -17.93 -21.70
CA LEU A 59 7.79 -17.11 -22.21
C LEU A 59 6.50 -17.55 -21.51
N MET A 60 6.21 -16.95 -20.37
CA MET A 60 5.03 -17.24 -19.55
C MET A 60 4.45 -15.93 -19.01
N PRO A 61 3.17 -15.90 -18.59
CA PRO A 61 2.64 -14.79 -17.80
C PRO A 61 3.55 -14.48 -16.60
N ALA A 62 3.76 -13.19 -16.32
CA ALA A 62 4.63 -12.75 -15.23
C ALA A 62 4.09 -13.17 -13.85
N ASN A 63 2.77 -13.29 -13.73
CA ASN A 63 2.06 -13.73 -12.53
C ASN A 63 1.78 -15.24 -12.57
N ILE A 64 2.79 -16.10 -12.53
CA ILE A 64 2.59 -17.56 -12.58
C ILE A 64 3.13 -18.28 -11.35
N ASP A 65 2.35 -19.21 -10.81
CA ASP A 65 2.70 -19.95 -9.59
C ASP A 65 3.88 -20.91 -9.73
N LEU A 66 4.37 -21.16 -10.95
CA LEU A 66 5.62 -21.90 -11.15
C LEU A 66 6.82 -21.22 -10.47
N LEU A 67 6.73 -19.90 -10.22
CA LEU A 67 7.76 -19.16 -9.50
C LEU A 67 7.80 -19.49 -8.00
N PHE A 68 6.75 -20.12 -7.44
CA PHE A 68 6.68 -20.52 -6.03
C PHE A 68 6.99 -22.01 -5.82
N SER A 69 7.60 -22.69 -6.79
CA SER A 69 7.90 -24.13 -6.69
C SER A 69 8.82 -24.50 -5.52
N ALA A 70 9.63 -23.55 -5.03
CA ALA A 70 10.52 -23.71 -3.88
C ALA A 70 9.92 -23.21 -2.55
N ALA A 71 8.73 -22.60 -2.56
CA ALA A 71 8.14 -21.91 -1.42
C ALA A 71 7.98 -22.79 -0.16
N SER A 72 7.82 -24.11 -0.32
CA SER A 72 7.74 -25.05 0.81
C SER A 72 9.06 -25.24 1.56
N ALA A 73 10.18 -24.79 1.00
CA ALA A 73 11.53 -24.93 1.56
C ALA A 73 12.26 -23.58 1.72
N THR A 74 11.62 -22.47 1.36
CA THR A 74 12.15 -21.11 1.49
C THR A 74 11.23 -20.26 2.38
N ASP A 75 11.41 -18.94 2.41
CA ASP A 75 10.53 -17.99 3.09
C ASP A 75 9.18 -17.74 2.38
N GLY A 76 8.91 -18.48 1.31
CA GLY A 76 7.66 -18.44 0.57
C GLY A 76 7.56 -17.32 -0.45
N THR A 77 8.66 -16.65 -0.79
CA THR A 77 8.71 -15.72 -1.94
C THR A 77 8.93 -16.44 -3.27
N ALA A 78 8.59 -15.76 -4.37
CA ALA A 78 8.81 -16.25 -5.72
C ALA A 78 10.30 -16.33 -6.04
N GLN A 79 10.68 -17.18 -7.00
CA GLN A 79 12.08 -17.41 -7.36
C GLN A 79 12.33 -17.30 -8.87
N LEU A 80 13.16 -16.33 -9.24
CA LEU A 80 13.79 -16.20 -10.55
C LEU A 80 15.26 -16.57 -10.47
N SER A 81 15.71 -17.36 -11.45
CA SER A 81 17.09 -17.87 -11.53
C SER A 81 18.18 -16.82 -11.79
N SER A 82 17.79 -15.62 -12.23
CA SER A 82 18.68 -14.49 -12.52
C SER A 82 17.85 -13.22 -12.48
N ALA A 83 18.02 -12.42 -11.44
CA ALA A 83 17.36 -11.13 -11.30
C ALA A 83 18.40 -10.01 -11.37
N THR A 84 18.29 -9.15 -12.38
CA THR A 84 19.19 -8.02 -12.61
C THR A 84 18.45 -6.71 -12.85
N LEU A 85 17.25 -6.79 -13.42
CA LEU A 85 16.38 -5.64 -13.61
C LEU A 85 15.53 -5.40 -12.36
N PRO A 86 15.13 -4.15 -12.06
CA PRO A 86 14.34 -3.85 -10.86
C PRO A 86 13.06 -4.70 -10.70
N PRO A 87 12.24 -4.95 -11.75
CA PRO A 87 11.09 -5.85 -11.63
C PRO A 87 11.47 -7.29 -11.29
N GLU A 88 12.57 -7.82 -11.85
CA GLU A 88 13.03 -9.18 -11.56
C GLU A 88 13.48 -9.32 -10.10
N VAL A 89 14.21 -8.32 -9.59
CA VAL A 89 14.65 -8.29 -8.19
C VAL A 89 13.45 -8.21 -7.25
N ALA A 90 12.43 -7.41 -7.62
CA ALA A 90 11.21 -7.29 -6.83
C ALA A 90 10.40 -8.59 -6.82
N ILE A 91 10.25 -9.28 -7.96
CA ILE A 91 9.54 -10.57 -8.04
C ILE A 91 10.13 -11.57 -7.04
N ASN A 92 11.46 -11.64 -6.88
CA ASN A 92 12.09 -12.56 -5.93
C ASN A 92 11.72 -12.31 -4.45
N LYS A 93 11.13 -11.15 -4.16
CA LYS A 93 10.74 -10.72 -2.81
C LYS A 93 9.22 -10.74 -2.60
N LEU A 94 8.45 -11.21 -3.58
CA LEU A 94 6.99 -11.26 -3.52
C LEU A 94 6.51 -12.61 -2.96
N PRO A 95 5.65 -12.64 -1.92
CA PRO A 95 5.00 -13.86 -1.43
C PRO A 95 3.67 -14.16 -2.15
N GLY A 96 3.41 -13.48 -3.27
CA GLY A 96 2.21 -13.53 -4.10
C GLY A 96 2.17 -12.37 -5.09
N PHE A 97 1.30 -12.42 -6.09
CA PHE A 97 1.13 -11.37 -7.10
C PHE A 97 0.05 -10.35 -6.73
N SER A 98 -0.10 -9.32 -7.55
CA SER A 98 -1.01 -8.22 -7.24
C SER A 98 -2.47 -8.65 -7.12
N THR A 99 -3.19 -8.06 -6.17
CA THR A 99 -4.66 -8.17 -6.05
C THR A 99 -5.39 -7.17 -6.94
N THR A 100 -4.70 -6.13 -7.43
CA THR A 100 -5.34 -4.94 -8.03
C THR A 100 -4.85 -4.64 -9.45
N ALA A 101 -3.62 -5.01 -9.77
CA ALA A 101 -3.02 -4.72 -11.06
C ALA A 101 -3.62 -5.58 -12.19
N ALA A 102 -3.78 -4.96 -13.35
CA ALA A 102 -4.05 -5.70 -14.57
C ALA A 102 -2.85 -6.60 -14.92
N PHE A 103 -3.12 -7.70 -15.62
CA PHE A 103 -2.10 -8.54 -16.22
C PHE A 103 -2.48 -8.89 -17.66
N TYR A 104 -1.47 -9.25 -18.45
CA TYR A 104 -1.61 -9.38 -19.90
C TYR A 104 -1.24 -10.79 -20.36
N LEU A 105 -2.13 -11.41 -21.11
CA LEU A 105 -1.95 -12.73 -21.70
C LEU A 105 -1.51 -12.54 -23.15
N PRO A 106 -0.24 -12.78 -23.49
CA PRO A 106 0.27 -12.52 -24.83
C PRO A 106 -0.27 -13.52 -25.86
N PHE A 107 -0.53 -13.05 -27.07
CA PHE A 107 -0.93 -13.83 -28.25
C PHE A 107 0.01 -13.55 -29.43
N ASN A 108 0.22 -14.54 -30.29
CA ASN A 108 1.07 -14.41 -31.46
C ASN A 108 0.39 -13.71 -32.66
N GLY A 109 -0.86 -13.26 -32.51
CA GLY A 109 -1.66 -12.66 -33.58
C GLY A 109 -2.86 -11.88 -33.06
N ALA A 110 -3.46 -11.07 -33.94
CA ALA A 110 -4.60 -10.24 -33.60
C ALA A 110 -5.86 -11.07 -33.31
N LEU A 111 -6.66 -10.60 -32.35
CA LEU A 111 -7.91 -11.23 -31.91
C LEU A 111 -9.12 -10.43 -32.37
N ASN A 112 -10.28 -11.08 -32.46
CA ASN A 112 -11.55 -10.39 -32.56
C ASN A 112 -11.97 -9.89 -31.15
N PRO A 113 -12.00 -8.57 -30.89
CA PRO A 113 -12.33 -8.02 -29.58
C PRO A 113 -13.71 -8.48 -29.07
N GLU A 114 -14.69 -8.65 -29.95
CA GLU A 114 -16.07 -9.05 -29.57
C GLU A 114 -16.15 -10.47 -28.98
N THR A 115 -15.09 -11.27 -29.16
CA THR A 115 -15.03 -12.65 -28.66
C THR A 115 -14.23 -12.79 -27.37
N VAL A 116 -13.60 -11.72 -26.89
CA VAL A 116 -12.87 -11.68 -25.61
C VAL A 116 -13.83 -11.13 -24.55
N ALA A 117 -14.25 -11.99 -23.63
CA ALA A 117 -15.23 -11.60 -22.62
C ALA A 117 -15.04 -12.38 -21.30
N ALA A 118 -15.03 -11.65 -20.20
CA ALA A 118 -15.02 -12.19 -18.84
C ALA A 118 -16.26 -13.06 -18.60
N GLY A 119 -16.08 -14.21 -17.95
CA GLY A 119 -17.16 -15.16 -17.63
C GLY A 119 -17.77 -15.87 -18.84
N SER A 120 -17.23 -15.69 -20.04
CA SER A 120 -17.70 -16.34 -21.28
C SER A 120 -16.59 -17.05 -22.03
N THR A 121 -15.46 -16.36 -22.28
CA THR A 121 -14.31 -16.94 -23.00
C THR A 121 -13.01 -16.83 -22.22
N VAL A 122 -12.96 -15.92 -21.24
CA VAL A 122 -11.88 -15.75 -20.26
C VAL A 122 -12.48 -15.88 -18.87
N PHE A 123 -11.86 -16.71 -18.02
CA PHE A 123 -12.37 -17.02 -16.69
C PHE A 123 -11.28 -16.91 -15.63
N LEU A 124 -11.64 -16.39 -14.45
CA LEU A 124 -10.85 -16.51 -13.23
C LEU A 124 -11.54 -17.49 -12.28
N VAL A 125 -10.90 -18.61 -11.95
CA VAL A 125 -11.45 -19.61 -11.04
C VAL A 125 -10.80 -19.42 -9.67
N LYS A 126 -11.56 -18.87 -8.72
CA LYS A 126 -11.12 -18.70 -7.33
C LYS A 126 -11.14 -20.04 -6.61
N LEU A 127 -10.04 -20.39 -5.94
CA LEU A 127 -9.97 -21.58 -5.08
C LEU A 127 -10.20 -21.22 -3.63
N LYS A 128 -10.59 -22.22 -2.83
CA LYS A 128 -10.74 -22.09 -1.37
C LYS A 128 -9.40 -21.73 -0.72
N ASN A 129 -9.45 -20.97 0.37
CA ASN A 129 -8.29 -20.41 1.04
C ASN A 129 -8.30 -20.66 2.56
N ALA A 130 -7.39 -20.02 3.29
CA ALA A 130 -7.25 -20.20 4.73
C ALA A 130 -8.49 -19.78 5.55
N ASP A 131 -9.37 -18.95 5.00
CA ASP A 131 -10.60 -18.51 5.65
C ASP A 131 -11.69 -19.60 5.53
N ASP A 132 -11.65 -20.42 4.47
CA ASP A 132 -12.46 -21.65 4.35
C ASP A 132 -11.93 -22.77 5.27
N ASN A 133 -10.61 -22.93 5.36
CA ASN A 133 -9.94 -23.91 6.22
C ASN A 133 -8.51 -23.47 6.55
N ALA A 134 -8.21 -23.26 7.83
CA ALA A 134 -6.91 -22.77 8.31
C ALA A 134 -5.71 -23.67 7.95
N ALA A 135 -5.92 -24.93 7.54
CA ALA A 135 -4.86 -25.82 7.08
C ALA A 135 -4.38 -25.53 5.64
N ILE A 136 -5.07 -24.66 4.91
CA ILE A 136 -4.72 -24.31 3.53
C ILE A 136 -3.53 -23.35 3.49
N ASP A 137 -2.49 -23.74 2.78
CA ASP A 137 -1.47 -22.82 2.26
C ASP A 137 -1.83 -22.45 0.81
N PRO A 138 -2.13 -21.18 0.51
CA PRO A 138 -2.56 -20.77 -0.82
C PRO A 138 -1.49 -20.90 -1.89
N LEU A 139 -0.20 -21.03 -1.54
CA LEU A 139 0.85 -21.34 -2.53
C LEU A 139 0.86 -22.83 -2.88
N ASP A 140 0.42 -23.70 -1.97
CA ASP A 140 0.38 -25.13 -2.15
C ASP A 140 -1.03 -25.63 -2.50
N ILE A 141 -1.25 -25.89 -3.80
CA ILE A 141 -2.53 -26.42 -4.28
C ILE A 141 -2.88 -27.79 -3.67
N SER A 142 -1.88 -28.56 -3.22
CA SER A 142 -2.13 -29.87 -2.60
C SER A 142 -2.83 -29.72 -1.25
N SER A 143 -2.52 -28.67 -0.50
CA SER A 143 -3.22 -28.36 0.76
C SER A 143 -4.70 -28.04 0.53
N ILE A 144 -5.02 -27.32 -0.56
CA ILE A 144 -6.40 -26.97 -0.94
C ILE A 144 -7.19 -28.22 -1.30
N VAL A 145 -6.63 -29.07 -2.18
CA VAL A 145 -7.28 -30.31 -2.61
C VAL A 145 -7.39 -31.33 -1.47
N ALA A 146 -6.43 -31.35 -0.54
CA ALA A 146 -6.51 -32.21 0.64
C ALA A 146 -7.61 -31.76 1.61
N ALA A 147 -7.77 -30.44 1.79
CA ALA A 147 -8.82 -29.87 2.62
C ALA A 147 -10.23 -30.04 1.98
N PHE A 148 -10.31 -29.95 0.65
CA PHE A 148 -11.56 -30.01 -0.11
C PHE A 148 -11.43 -30.93 -1.34
N PRO A 149 -11.42 -32.26 -1.16
CA PRO A 149 -11.17 -33.21 -2.24
C PRO A 149 -12.29 -33.27 -3.29
N GLU A 150 -13.53 -32.96 -2.89
CA GLU A 150 -14.69 -32.97 -3.80
C GLU A 150 -14.82 -31.68 -4.61
N ASN A 151 -14.56 -30.53 -3.98
CA ASN A 151 -14.68 -29.23 -4.62
C ASN A 151 -13.67 -28.21 -4.02
N PRO A 152 -12.50 -28.03 -4.64
CA PRO A 152 -11.51 -27.04 -4.20
C PRO A 152 -11.85 -25.60 -4.65
N ILE A 153 -12.90 -25.40 -5.43
CA ILE A 153 -13.32 -24.10 -5.95
C ILE A 153 -14.15 -23.37 -4.89
N ALA A 154 -13.94 -22.07 -4.76
CA ALA A 154 -14.73 -21.23 -3.88
C ALA A 154 -16.18 -21.11 -4.35
N ASP A 155 -17.11 -20.91 -3.42
CA ASP A 155 -18.55 -20.95 -3.73
C ASP A 155 -19.02 -19.65 -4.43
N ASP A 156 -18.28 -18.56 -4.22
CA ASP A 156 -18.53 -17.26 -4.82
C ASP A 156 -17.87 -17.13 -6.21
N SER A 157 -18.64 -16.62 -7.16
CA SER A 157 -18.13 -16.40 -8.52
C SER A 157 -17.45 -15.04 -8.65
N VAL A 158 -16.21 -15.06 -9.13
CA VAL A 158 -15.41 -13.86 -9.37
C VAL A 158 -15.50 -13.33 -10.82
N GLN A 159 -16.40 -13.87 -11.65
CA GLN A 159 -16.49 -13.43 -13.06
C GLN A 159 -16.95 -11.97 -13.24
N SER A 160 -17.58 -11.38 -12.22
CA SER A 160 -18.06 -9.99 -12.25
C SER A 160 -17.07 -8.98 -11.69
N VAL A 161 -15.96 -9.43 -11.08
CA VAL A 161 -14.96 -8.56 -10.43
C VAL A 161 -13.72 -8.32 -11.30
N PHE A 162 -13.79 -8.63 -12.59
CA PHE A 162 -12.76 -8.29 -13.57
C PHE A 162 -13.34 -8.05 -14.96
N GLN A 163 -12.58 -7.34 -15.78
CA GLN A 163 -12.81 -7.17 -17.21
C GLN A 163 -11.74 -7.92 -18.00
N ALA A 164 -12.11 -8.39 -19.19
CA ALA A 164 -11.18 -9.02 -20.13
C ALA A 164 -11.36 -8.40 -21.50
N ASP A 165 -10.32 -7.77 -22.02
CA ASP A 165 -10.35 -7.06 -23.29
C ASP A 165 -9.15 -7.45 -24.17
N TYR A 166 -9.36 -7.51 -25.49
CA TYR A 166 -8.24 -7.53 -26.42
C TYR A 166 -7.58 -6.15 -26.48
N VAL A 167 -6.24 -6.14 -26.39
CA VAL A 167 -5.42 -4.94 -26.56
C VAL A 167 -4.29 -5.22 -27.54
N GLN A 168 -4.04 -4.25 -28.42
CA GLN A 168 -2.77 -4.15 -29.14
C GLN A 168 -1.89 -3.15 -28.39
N LEU A 169 -0.73 -3.61 -27.93
CA LEU A 169 0.22 -2.80 -27.17
C LEU A 169 1.01 -1.87 -28.11
N ALA A 170 1.66 -0.85 -27.53
CA ALA A 170 2.38 0.17 -28.29
C ALA A 170 3.56 -0.39 -29.12
N ASP A 171 4.13 -1.52 -28.71
CA ASP A 171 5.16 -2.27 -29.43
C ASP A 171 4.60 -3.15 -30.57
N GLY A 172 3.28 -3.10 -30.81
CA GLY A 172 2.56 -3.87 -31.81
C GLY A 172 2.17 -5.27 -31.35
N SER A 173 2.58 -5.70 -30.16
CA SER A 173 2.21 -7.01 -29.62
C SER A 173 0.73 -7.10 -29.26
N HIS A 174 0.22 -8.33 -29.21
CA HIS A 174 -1.19 -8.62 -29.01
C HIS A 174 -1.39 -9.31 -27.67
N ALA A 175 -2.35 -8.87 -26.89
CA ALA A 175 -2.66 -9.50 -25.61
C ALA A 175 -4.15 -9.44 -25.27
N ILE A 176 -4.57 -10.33 -24.38
CA ILE A 176 -5.78 -10.14 -23.59
C ILE A 176 -5.36 -9.49 -22.27
N ARG A 177 -5.90 -8.31 -21.98
CA ARG A 177 -5.78 -7.68 -20.67
C ARG A 177 -6.84 -8.24 -19.74
N VAL A 178 -6.44 -8.77 -18.59
CA VAL A 178 -7.33 -9.12 -17.48
C VAL A 178 -7.16 -8.05 -16.41
N MET A 179 -8.24 -7.32 -16.11
CA MET A 179 -8.20 -6.13 -15.25
C MET A 179 -9.21 -6.27 -14.11
N PRO A 180 -8.76 -6.50 -12.87
CA PRO A 180 -9.65 -6.45 -11.71
C PRO A 180 -10.36 -5.10 -11.61
N THR A 181 -11.67 -5.13 -11.32
CA THR A 181 -12.47 -3.92 -11.07
C THR A 181 -12.60 -3.60 -9.59
N GLU A 182 -12.31 -4.59 -8.75
CA GLU A 182 -12.18 -4.52 -7.31
C GLU A 182 -10.96 -5.35 -6.91
N PRO A 183 -10.40 -5.17 -5.70
CA PRO A 183 -9.29 -6.00 -5.24
C PRO A 183 -9.72 -7.46 -5.20
N LEU A 184 -8.94 -8.34 -5.83
CA LEU A 184 -9.08 -9.78 -5.66
C LEU A 184 -8.80 -10.14 -4.20
N GLU A 185 -9.41 -11.21 -3.72
CA GLU A 185 -9.17 -11.68 -2.36
C GLU A 185 -7.68 -11.99 -2.15
N PRO A 186 -7.05 -11.47 -1.09
CA PRO A 186 -5.64 -11.69 -0.79
C PRO A 186 -5.38 -13.14 -0.36
N ARG A 187 -4.12 -13.58 -0.41
CA ARG A 187 -3.69 -14.94 -0.01
C ARG A 187 -4.57 -16.04 -0.63
N THR A 188 -4.94 -15.87 -1.90
CA THR A 188 -5.91 -16.75 -2.58
C THR A 188 -5.36 -17.18 -3.92
N LYS A 189 -5.52 -18.47 -4.24
CA LYS A 189 -5.10 -19.04 -5.53
C LYS A 189 -6.22 -18.89 -6.56
N TYR A 190 -5.87 -18.39 -7.74
CA TYR A 190 -6.76 -18.25 -8.88
C TYR A 190 -6.21 -19.04 -10.06
N ILE A 191 -7.09 -19.69 -10.83
CA ILE A 191 -6.74 -20.28 -12.12
C ILE A 191 -7.32 -19.41 -13.23
N VAL A 192 -6.46 -18.90 -14.10
CA VAL A 192 -6.87 -18.26 -15.35
C VAL A 192 -7.18 -19.37 -16.35
N ALA A 193 -8.37 -19.34 -16.96
CA ALA A 193 -8.75 -20.26 -18.03
C ALA A 193 -9.23 -19.49 -19.26
N VAL A 194 -8.62 -19.78 -20.41
CA VAL A 194 -8.96 -19.17 -21.70
C VAL A 194 -9.46 -20.26 -22.64
N THR A 195 -10.54 -19.97 -23.37
CA THR A 195 -11.22 -20.96 -24.22
C THR A 195 -11.07 -20.68 -25.71
N ASP A 196 -11.34 -21.71 -26.53
CA ASP A 196 -11.43 -21.65 -27.99
C ASP A 196 -12.66 -20.88 -28.52
N GLY A 197 -13.52 -20.37 -27.62
CA GLY A 197 -14.57 -19.41 -27.99
C GLY A 197 -14.00 -18.07 -28.48
N ILE A 198 -12.75 -17.76 -28.13
CA ILE A 198 -12.01 -16.61 -28.67
C ILE A 198 -11.65 -16.88 -30.12
N LYS A 199 -11.81 -15.86 -30.96
CA LYS A 199 -11.46 -15.92 -32.38
C LYS A 199 -10.31 -14.99 -32.70
N GLY A 200 -9.47 -15.41 -33.65
CA GLY A 200 -8.55 -14.50 -34.33
C GLY A 200 -9.30 -13.44 -35.13
N ALA A 201 -8.58 -12.41 -35.57
CA ALA A 201 -9.12 -11.42 -36.51
C ALA A 201 -9.54 -12.05 -37.87
N ASP A 202 -9.07 -13.26 -38.15
CA ASP A 202 -9.47 -14.14 -39.27
C ASP A 202 -10.86 -14.78 -39.08
N GLY A 203 -11.46 -14.64 -37.88
CA GLY A 203 -12.75 -15.23 -37.53
C GLY A 203 -12.69 -16.72 -37.16
N LEU A 204 -11.49 -17.31 -37.10
CA LEU A 204 -11.28 -18.70 -36.72
C LEU A 204 -11.03 -18.82 -35.21
N PRO A 205 -11.49 -19.89 -34.54
CA PRO A 205 -11.15 -20.18 -33.15
C PRO A 205 -9.63 -20.23 -32.91
N VAL A 206 -9.17 -19.58 -31.84
CA VAL A 206 -7.78 -19.69 -31.39
C VAL A 206 -7.47 -21.12 -30.94
N ARG A 207 -6.19 -21.50 -30.95
CA ARG A 207 -5.73 -22.82 -30.49
C ARG A 207 -4.72 -22.68 -29.37
N ALA A 208 -4.52 -23.74 -28.59
CA ALA A 208 -3.42 -23.81 -27.65
C ALA A 208 -2.06 -23.72 -28.36
N SER A 209 -1.04 -23.23 -27.63
CA SER A 209 0.33 -23.28 -28.11
C SER A 209 0.83 -24.72 -28.18
N ALA A 210 1.79 -25.00 -29.07
CA ALA A 210 2.37 -26.34 -29.20
C ALA A 210 2.99 -26.84 -27.87
N ASP A 211 3.62 -25.93 -27.13
CA ASP A 211 4.22 -26.23 -25.83
C ASP A 211 3.16 -26.51 -24.76
N TYR A 212 2.04 -25.79 -24.76
CA TYR A 212 0.92 -26.05 -23.86
C TYR A 212 0.27 -27.41 -24.17
N GLU A 213 0.03 -27.72 -25.45
CA GLU A 213 -0.48 -29.03 -25.90
C GLU A 213 0.43 -30.19 -25.47
N LEU A 214 1.75 -29.99 -25.53
CA LEU A 214 2.73 -30.96 -25.09
C LEU A 214 2.73 -31.16 -23.56
N LEU A 215 2.47 -30.10 -22.80
CA LEU A 215 2.44 -30.13 -21.34
C LEU A 215 1.12 -30.68 -20.79
N ARG A 216 -0.02 -30.39 -21.41
CA ARG A 216 -1.32 -30.96 -21.02
C ARG A 216 -1.44 -32.45 -21.39
N GLY A 217 -0.74 -32.87 -22.45
CA GLY A 217 -0.75 -34.25 -22.94
C GLY A 217 0.30 -35.18 -22.31
N GLU A 218 0.35 -36.42 -22.81
CA GLU A 218 1.22 -37.49 -22.31
C GLU A 218 2.44 -37.78 -23.20
N LEU A 219 2.64 -36.99 -24.26
CA LEU A 219 3.76 -37.18 -25.19
C LEU A 219 5.11 -36.99 -24.49
N GLU A 220 6.18 -37.55 -25.05
CA GLU A 220 7.53 -37.39 -24.50
C GLU A 220 7.94 -35.91 -24.49
N LEU A 221 8.44 -35.44 -23.35
CA LEU A 221 8.89 -34.06 -23.20
C LEU A 221 10.25 -33.86 -23.88
N PRO A 222 10.47 -32.72 -24.56
CA PRO A 222 11.73 -32.42 -25.23
C PRO A 222 12.88 -32.18 -24.23
N SER A 223 12.55 -31.99 -22.95
CA SER A 223 13.52 -31.82 -21.86
C SER A 223 12.95 -32.39 -20.57
N SER A 224 13.75 -33.16 -19.83
CA SER A 224 13.37 -33.69 -18.51
C SER A 224 13.10 -32.60 -17.48
N ALA A 225 13.63 -31.39 -17.69
CA ALA A 225 13.39 -30.24 -16.82
C ALA A 225 11.94 -29.72 -16.90
N LEU A 226 11.18 -30.07 -17.95
CA LEU A 226 9.73 -29.77 -18.03
C LEU A 226 8.87 -30.80 -17.29
N ALA A 227 9.43 -31.96 -16.92
CA ALA A 227 8.68 -33.04 -16.29
C ALA A 227 7.87 -32.60 -15.07
N PRO A 228 8.35 -31.68 -14.23
CA PRO A 228 7.59 -31.27 -13.06
C PRO A 228 6.60 -30.12 -13.31
N VAL A 229 6.68 -29.46 -14.47
CA VAL A 229 5.70 -28.43 -14.90
C VAL A 229 4.41 -29.09 -15.39
N ARG A 230 4.50 -30.24 -16.07
CA ARG A 230 3.35 -30.97 -16.64
C ARG A 230 2.24 -31.24 -15.61
N PRO A 231 2.50 -31.82 -14.43
CA PRO A 231 1.46 -32.09 -13.44
C PRO A 231 0.73 -30.83 -12.94
N ALA A 232 1.44 -29.70 -12.84
CA ALA A 232 0.82 -28.43 -12.47
C ALA A 232 -0.19 -28.00 -13.54
N ILE A 233 0.22 -28.00 -14.81
CA ILE A 233 -0.64 -27.65 -15.95
C ILE A 233 -1.86 -28.57 -16.04
N GLN A 234 -1.64 -29.88 -15.96
CA GLN A 234 -2.73 -30.86 -16.01
C GLN A 234 -3.72 -30.67 -14.84
N GLY A 235 -3.22 -30.43 -13.63
CA GLY A 235 -4.07 -30.19 -12.45
C GLY A 235 -4.88 -28.91 -12.56
N TRP A 236 -4.26 -27.81 -13.00
CA TRP A 236 -4.97 -26.53 -13.21
C TRP A 236 -6.04 -26.66 -14.30
N GLU A 237 -5.72 -27.32 -15.41
CA GLU A 237 -6.65 -27.53 -16.50
C GLU A 237 -7.83 -28.42 -16.10
N GLN A 238 -7.59 -29.44 -15.28
CA GLN A 238 -8.64 -30.32 -14.76
C GLN A 238 -9.62 -29.55 -13.85
N ILE A 239 -9.11 -28.75 -12.91
CA ILE A 239 -9.94 -27.94 -12.01
C ILE A 239 -10.74 -26.91 -12.82
N ALA A 240 -10.08 -26.20 -13.75
CA ALA A 240 -10.75 -25.25 -14.64
C ALA A 240 -11.80 -25.94 -15.53
N GLY A 241 -11.51 -27.12 -16.07
CA GLY A 241 -12.45 -27.89 -16.88
C GLY A 241 -13.70 -28.31 -16.11
N GLY A 242 -13.53 -28.72 -14.85
CA GLY A 242 -14.64 -29.03 -13.94
C GLY A 242 -15.50 -27.79 -13.64
N PHE A 243 -14.87 -26.66 -13.34
CA PHE A 243 -15.54 -25.37 -13.17
C PHE A 243 -16.36 -25.00 -14.42
N LEU A 244 -15.75 -25.05 -15.61
CA LEU A 244 -16.42 -24.67 -16.87
C LEU A 244 -17.61 -25.58 -17.15
N ALA A 245 -17.48 -26.90 -16.94
CA ALA A 245 -18.58 -27.83 -17.11
C ALA A 245 -19.77 -27.51 -16.19
N GLN A 246 -19.51 -27.11 -14.95
CA GLN A 246 -20.56 -26.71 -14.02
C GLN A 246 -21.16 -25.34 -14.39
N ALA A 247 -20.32 -24.31 -14.57
CA ALA A 247 -20.72 -22.93 -14.81
C ALA A 247 -21.49 -22.75 -16.13
N SER A 248 -21.22 -23.60 -17.12
CA SER A 248 -21.85 -23.54 -18.45
C SER A 248 -22.91 -24.63 -18.68
N ALA A 249 -23.30 -25.38 -17.64
CA ALA A 249 -24.18 -26.55 -17.75
C ALA A 249 -23.72 -27.56 -18.83
N GLY A 250 -22.41 -27.77 -18.92
CA GLY A 250 -21.76 -28.72 -19.83
C GLY A 250 -21.47 -28.19 -21.24
N ALA A 251 -21.80 -26.93 -21.54
CA ALA A 251 -21.53 -26.33 -22.85
C ALA A 251 -20.03 -26.09 -23.12
N LEU A 252 -19.28 -25.79 -22.06
CA LEU A 252 -17.83 -25.67 -22.03
C LEU A 252 -17.24 -26.78 -21.17
N THR A 253 -16.16 -27.38 -21.63
CA THR A 253 -15.45 -28.46 -20.92
C THR A 253 -13.94 -28.23 -20.98
N GLN A 254 -13.17 -29.13 -20.37
CA GLN A 254 -11.71 -29.14 -20.48
C GLN A 254 -11.19 -29.07 -21.93
N LYS A 255 -11.92 -29.66 -22.89
CA LYS A 255 -11.54 -29.66 -24.32
C LYS A 255 -11.53 -28.26 -24.95
N ASN A 256 -12.30 -27.33 -24.39
CA ASN A 256 -12.37 -25.96 -24.88
C ASN A 256 -11.21 -25.11 -24.40
N ILE A 257 -10.44 -25.54 -23.40
CA ILE A 257 -9.34 -24.76 -22.84
C ILE A 257 -8.17 -24.72 -23.83
N VAL A 258 -7.71 -23.50 -24.15
CA VAL A 258 -6.52 -23.23 -24.97
C VAL A 258 -5.32 -22.79 -24.14
N LEU A 259 -5.55 -22.30 -22.93
CA LEU A 259 -4.54 -21.99 -21.93
C LEU A 259 -5.18 -22.04 -20.55
N SER A 260 -4.50 -22.68 -19.60
CA SER A 260 -4.77 -22.48 -18.18
C SER A 260 -3.47 -22.35 -17.38
N TYR A 261 -3.48 -21.49 -16.37
CA TYR A 261 -2.39 -21.40 -15.39
C TYR A 261 -2.90 -20.82 -14.07
N ALA A 262 -2.20 -21.11 -12.97
CA ALA A 262 -2.53 -20.56 -11.66
C ALA A 262 -1.63 -19.38 -11.27
N PHE A 263 -2.19 -18.47 -10.50
CA PHE A 263 -1.47 -17.43 -9.77
C PHE A 263 -2.06 -17.25 -8.38
N THR A 264 -1.22 -16.91 -7.41
CA THR A 264 -1.63 -16.66 -6.02
C THR A 264 -1.49 -15.17 -5.69
N THR A 265 -2.51 -14.57 -5.09
CA THR A 265 -2.49 -13.17 -4.66
C THR A 265 -1.65 -12.95 -3.40
N ASN A 266 -1.03 -11.78 -3.30
CA ASN A 266 -0.30 -11.32 -2.12
C ASN A 266 -1.27 -11.04 -0.94
N SER A 267 -0.72 -10.55 0.17
CA SER A 267 -1.25 -10.70 1.52
C SER A 267 -1.77 -9.43 2.16
N ASP A 268 -2.38 -8.55 1.36
CA ASP A 268 -3.01 -7.30 1.81
C ASP A 268 -2.24 -6.60 2.96
N SER A 269 -2.98 -6.09 3.95
CA SER A 269 -2.41 -5.42 5.13
C SER A 269 -2.05 -6.38 6.28
N LYS A 270 -2.16 -7.71 6.11
CA LYS A 270 -1.90 -8.70 7.19
C LYS A 270 -0.53 -8.52 7.85
N GLY A 271 0.51 -8.18 7.08
CA GLY A 271 1.83 -7.89 7.66
C GLY A 271 1.80 -6.72 8.65
N LEU A 272 1.13 -5.61 8.29
CA LEU A 272 1.02 -4.43 9.13
C LEU A 272 0.13 -4.66 10.35
N THR A 273 -0.96 -5.42 10.24
CA THR A 273 -1.81 -5.77 11.41
C THR A 273 -1.06 -6.65 12.41
N ARG A 274 -0.21 -7.58 11.93
CA ARG A 274 0.65 -8.41 12.79
C ARG A 274 1.80 -7.63 13.42
N TYR A 275 2.36 -6.63 12.73
CA TYR A 275 3.28 -5.68 13.35
C TYR A 275 2.57 -4.84 14.42
N ALA A 276 1.37 -4.35 14.13
CA ALA A 276 0.59 -3.51 15.03
C ALA A 276 0.19 -4.25 16.32
N ALA A 277 -0.10 -5.55 16.23
CA ALA A 277 -0.38 -6.40 17.38
C ALA A 277 0.34 -7.76 17.24
N PRO A 278 1.60 -7.88 17.69
CA PRO A 278 2.41 -9.10 17.55
C PRO A 278 1.79 -10.35 18.17
N ALA A 279 0.91 -10.20 19.15
CA ALA A 279 0.16 -11.30 19.75
C ALA A 279 -0.69 -12.07 18.73
N LEU A 280 -1.16 -11.40 17.67
CA LEU A 280 -1.87 -12.05 16.57
C LEU A 280 -0.96 -13.00 15.77
N PHE A 281 0.35 -12.70 15.66
CA PHE A 281 1.31 -13.59 15.01
C PHE A 281 1.53 -14.85 15.83
N VAL A 282 1.67 -14.70 17.15
CA VAL A 282 1.79 -15.85 18.06
C VAL A 282 0.52 -16.71 18.06
N LYS A 283 -0.65 -16.07 18.06
CA LYS A 283 -1.95 -16.75 17.95
C LYS A 283 -2.06 -17.62 16.69
N ASP A 284 -1.59 -17.13 15.54
CA ASP A 284 -1.60 -17.89 14.29
C ASP A 284 -0.76 -19.18 14.37
N GLN A 285 0.25 -19.22 15.26
CA GLN A 285 1.20 -20.34 15.38
C GLN A 285 0.90 -21.27 16.57
N LEU A 286 0.24 -20.77 17.62
CA LEU A 286 0.06 -21.49 18.89
C LEU A 286 -1.42 -21.60 19.26
N PRO A 287 -2.05 -22.78 19.12
CA PRO A 287 -3.45 -22.99 19.52
C PRO A 287 -3.71 -22.64 20.99
N LEU A 288 -4.89 -22.08 21.28
CA LEU A 288 -5.25 -21.56 22.60
C LEU A 288 -4.96 -22.53 23.76
N ALA A 289 -5.38 -23.80 23.64
CA ALA A 289 -5.15 -24.79 24.69
C ALA A 289 -3.65 -25.06 24.96
N GLN A 290 -2.80 -24.93 23.95
CA GLN A 290 -1.35 -25.04 24.11
C GLN A 290 -0.78 -23.77 24.75
N ALA A 291 -1.31 -22.59 24.39
CA ALA A 291 -0.95 -21.32 24.98
C ALA A 291 -1.32 -21.24 26.48
N GLU A 292 -2.50 -21.73 26.88
CA GLU A 292 -2.91 -21.90 28.27
C GLU A 292 -1.97 -22.85 29.02
N GLY A 293 -1.67 -24.02 28.42
CA GLY A 293 -0.76 -25.01 28.99
C GLY A 293 0.67 -24.47 29.19
N LEU A 294 1.14 -23.60 28.28
CA LEU A 294 2.44 -22.94 28.41
C LEU A 294 2.50 -22.05 29.65
N LEU A 295 1.49 -21.20 29.86
CA LEU A 295 1.45 -20.28 31.00
C LEU A 295 1.27 -20.99 32.34
N ASP A 296 0.34 -21.94 32.44
CA ASP A 296 0.12 -22.68 33.69
C ASP A 296 1.24 -23.70 33.98
N GLY A 297 1.90 -24.21 32.94
CA GLY A 297 3.10 -25.02 33.07
C GLY A 297 4.29 -24.24 33.64
N ALA A 298 4.38 -22.95 33.31
CA ALA A 298 5.36 -22.03 33.85
C ALA A 298 5.11 -21.68 35.31
N GLN A 299 3.89 -21.19 35.58
CA GLN A 299 3.44 -20.68 36.86
C GLN A 299 1.97 -21.08 37.02
N PRO A 300 1.68 -22.13 37.80
CA PRO A 300 0.32 -22.63 37.97
C PRO A 300 -0.66 -21.55 38.46
N GLY A 301 -1.81 -21.42 37.79
CA GLY A 301 -2.86 -20.46 38.14
C GLY A 301 -2.75 -19.12 37.38
N THR A 302 -1.78 -18.97 36.50
CA THR A 302 -1.63 -17.77 35.65
C THR A 302 -2.86 -17.57 34.77
N THR A 303 -3.44 -18.63 34.22
CA THR A 303 -4.64 -18.51 33.38
C THR A 303 -5.85 -18.02 34.16
N ASP A 304 -5.99 -18.43 35.43
CA ASP A 304 -7.06 -17.94 36.32
C ASP A 304 -6.85 -16.47 36.70
N LEU A 305 -5.59 -16.04 36.92
CA LEU A 305 -5.26 -14.64 37.20
C LEU A 305 -5.57 -13.72 36.01
N ILE A 306 -5.24 -14.16 34.79
CA ILE A 306 -5.58 -13.42 33.56
C ILE A 306 -7.10 -13.30 33.43
N ALA A 307 -7.83 -14.41 33.59
CA ALA A 307 -9.29 -14.39 33.53
C ALA A 307 -9.91 -13.51 34.62
N ALA A 308 -9.38 -13.54 35.85
CA ALA A 308 -9.79 -12.63 36.92
C ALA A 308 -9.54 -11.16 36.57
N GLY A 309 -8.42 -10.84 35.92
CA GLY A 309 -8.12 -9.50 35.39
C GLY A 309 -9.16 -9.04 34.36
N VAL A 310 -9.59 -9.93 33.45
CA VAL A 310 -10.66 -9.65 32.48
C VAL A 310 -11.99 -9.40 33.18
N VAL A 311 -12.34 -10.20 34.19
CA VAL A 311 -13.54 -9.98 35.01
C VAL A 311 -13.50 -8.60 35.67
N GLN A 312 -12.36 -8.25 36.27
CA GLN A 312 -12.17 -6.96 36.94
C GLN A 312 -12.29 -5.79 35.96
N ALA A 313 -11.67 -5.88 34.78
CA ALA A 313 -11.76 -4.86 33.73
C ALA A 313 -13.20 -4.69 33.23
N GLY A 314 -13.99 -5.76 33.21
CA GLY A 314 -15.43 -5.73 32.91
C GLY A 314 -16.33 -5.29 34.06
N GLY A 315 -15.78 -4.90 35.22
CA GLY A 315 -16.55 -4.47 36.40
C GLY A 315 -17.19 -5.62 37.21
N GLY A 316 -16.79 -6.87 36.95
CA GLY A 316 -17.22 -8.05 37.70
C GLY A 316 -16.44 -8.28 39.00
N ASN A 317 -16.77 -9.36 39.70
CA ASN A 317 -16.05 -9.83 40.88
C ASN A 317 -14.92 -10.82 40.49
N PRO A 318 -13.64 -10.43 40.51
CA PRO A 318 -12.52 -11.28 40.09
C PRO A 318 -12.27 -12.48 41.01
N THR A 319 -12.95 -12.56 42.16
CA THR A 319 -12.83 -13.68 43.11
C THR A 319 -13.96 -14.71 42.97
N ASP A 320 -14.94 -14.45 42.11
CA ASP A 320 -16.05 -15.37 41.83
C ASP A 320 -15.61 -16.44 40.82
N PRO A 321 -15.55 -17.73 41.20
CA PRO A 321 -15.12 -18.79 40.29
C PRO A 321 -15.99 -18.93 39.04
N GLU A 322 -17.30 -18.63 39.11
CA GLU A 322 -18.19 -18.71 37.95
C GLU A 322 -17.88 -17.61 36.94
N GLN A 323 -17.59 -16.39 37.41
CA GLN A 323 -17.23 -15.27 36.54
C GLN A 323 -15.86 -15.47 35.91
N VAL A 324 -14.88 -15.98 36.67
CA VAL A 324 -13.54 -16.33 36.15
C VAL A 324 -13.65 -17.43 35.09
N ALA A 325 -14.44 -18.49 35.34
CA ALA A 325 -14.65 -19.55 34.36
C ALA A 325 -15.38 -19.05 33.10
N ALA A 326 -16.35 -18.14 33.25
CA ALA A 326 -17.04 -17.51 32.12
C ALA A 326 -16.09 -16.61 31.31
N ALA A 327 -15.20 -15.86 31.96
CA ALA A 327 -14.22 -15.01 31.30
C ALA A 327 -13.28 -15.81 30.39
N LYS A 328 -12.88 -17.03 30.76
CA LYS A 328 -12.03 -17.89 29.90
C LYS A 328 -12.66 -18.22 28.54
N GLN A 329 -13.96 -18.04 28.38
CA GLN A 329 -14.67 -18.27 27.12
C GLN A 329 -14.84 -17.01 26.27
N THR A 330 -14.22 -15.89 26.66
CA THR A 330 -14.38 -14.61 25.95
C THR A 330 -13.18 -14.27 25.08
N PRO A 331 -13.38 -13.53 23.97
CA PRO A 331 -12.26 -13.00 23.18
C PRO A 331 -11.31 -12.10 23.97
N GLN A 332 -11.80 -11.41 25.01
CA GLN A 332 -10.98 -10.56 25.88
C GLN A 332 -9.97 -11.37 26.67
N TYR A 333 -10.35 -12.58 27.12
CA TYR A 333 -9.40 -13.50 27.76
C TYR A 333 -8.35 -14.01 26.78
N GLU A 334 -8.76 -14.42 25.59
CA GLU A 334 -7.82 -14.85 24.56
C GLU A 334 -6.80 -13.75 24.25
N ALA A 335 -7.26 -12.51 24.04
CA ALA A 335 -6.38 -11.37 23.81
C ALA A 335 -5.43 -11.08 24.98
N ALA A 336 -5.95 -11.05 26.21
CA ALA A 336 -5.13 -10.86 27.41
C ALA A 336 -4.07 -11.98 27.58
N LEU A 337 -4.42 -13.21 27.25
CA LEU A 337 -3.52 -14.36 27.30
C LEU A 337 -2.36 -14.21 26.32
N TYR A 338 -2.63 -13.95 25.03
CA TYR A 338 -1.55 -13.79 24.05
C TYR A 338 -0.73 -12.52 24.26
N ASN A 339 -1.34 -11.44 24.76
CA ASN A 339 -0.62 -10.22 25.15
C ASN A 339 0.31 -10.46 26.33
N THR A 340 -0.11 -11.31 27.28
CA THR A 340 0.78 -11.77 28.35
C THR A 340 1.95 -12.53 27.72
N ILE A 341 1.69 -13.50 26.84
CA ILE A 341 2.75 -14.29 26.18
C ILE A 341 3.78 -13.41 25.47
N THR A 342 3.36 -12.39 24.72
CA THR A 342 4.29 -11.51 23.99
C THR A 342 5.04 -10.50 24.85
N SER A 343 4.61 -10.30 26.10
CA SER A 343 5.26 -9.40 27.07
C SER A 343 6.03 -10.13 28.18
N LEU A 344 6.00 -11.47 28.19
CA LEU A 344 6.74 -12.28 29.16
C LEU A 344 8.24 -12.00 29.09
N ASP A 345 8.80 -11.63 30.23
CA ASP A 345 10.23 -11.49 30.46
C ASP A 345 10.81 -12.72 31.20
N ASP A 346 12.13 -12.79 31.31
CA ASP A 346 12.87 -13.91 31.93
C ASP A 346 12.55 -14.14 33.43
N GLU A 347 11.85 -13.22 34.11
CA GLU A 347 11.62 -13.26 35.56
C GLU A 347 10.70 -14.39 36.05
N LEU A 348 9.84 -14.98 35.20
CA LEU A 348 8.88 -16.03 35.61
C LEU A 348 9.41 -17.47 35.50
N GLY A 349 10.71 -17.65 35.19
CA GLY A 349 11.35 -18.96 35.13
C GLY A 349 10.87 -19.84 33.97
N LEU A 350 10.25 -19.23 32.97
CA LEU A 350 10.01 -19.86 31.68
C LEU A 350 11.34 -20.17 30.98
N PRO A 351 11.44 -21.24 30.17
CA PRO A 351 12.67 -21.57 29.45
C PRO A 351 13.15 -20.49 28.47
N VAL A 352 12.32 -19.48 28.17
CA VAL A 352 12.59 -18.33 27.31
C VAL A 352 11.67 -17.17 27.70
N GLY A 353 12.22 -16.04 28.15
CA GLY A 353 11.52 -14.75 28.07
C GLY A 353 11.32 -14.40 26.60
N LEU A 354 10.06 -14.35 26.16
CA LEU A 354 9.74 -14.14 24.75
C LEU A 354 9.90 -12.68 24.36
N ASN A 355 9.55 -11.75 25.25
CA ASN A 355 9.61 -10.29 25.10
C ASN A 355 9.48 -9.79 23.64
N ILE A 356 8.50 -10.35 22.92
CA ILE A 356 8.35 -10.22 21.46
C ILE A 356 8.08 -8.76 21.14
N ASN A 357 7.24 -8.09 21.96
CA ASN A 357 6.89 -6.69 21.76
C ASN A 357 8.13 -5.78 21.77
N THR A 358 9.10 -6.02 22.66
CA THR A 358 10.37 -5.28 22.66
C THR A 358 11.24 -5.66 21.47
N ALA A 359 11.38 -6.97 21.17
CA ALA A 359 12.24 -7.45 20.08
C ALA A 359 11.83 -6.91 18.70
N VAL A 360 10.52 -6.74 18.47
CA VAL A 360 9.96 -6.22 17.22
C VAL A 360 9.70 -4.72 17.24
N GLN A 361 9.95 -4.06 18.38
CA GLN A 361 9.62 -2.66 18.63
C GLN A 361 8.14 -2.35 18.29
N ALA A 362 7.21 -3.17 18.81
CA ALA A 362 5.77 -3.04 18.59
C ALA A 362 5.25 -1.62 18.94
N PRO A 363 4.13 -1.16 18.34
CA PRO A 363 3.54 0.12 18.69
C PRO A 363 3.22 0.22 20.18
N ALA A 364 3.84 1.21 20.81
CA ALA A 364 3.75 1.49 22.25
C ALA A 364 4.11 2.97 22.49
N PRO A 365 3.75 3.53 23.65
CA PRO A 365 4.11 4.91 23.99
C PRO A 365 5.62 5.14 23.87
N ARG A 366 6.00 6.19 23.15
CA ARG A 366 7.40 6.55 22.88
C ARG A 366 7.83 7.79 23.65
N ALA A 367 9.14 7.92 23.87
CA ALA A 367 9.69 9.11 24.49
C ALA A 367 9.51 10.33 23.60
N VAL A 368 9.09 11.45 24.21
CA VAL A 368 8.83 12.73 23.57
C VAL A 368 9.54 13.83 24.35
N ASN A 369 10.15 14.79 23.64
CA ASN A 369 10.70 15.99 24.25
C ASN A 369 10.31 17.22 23.41
N ILE A 370 9.73 18.22 24.06
CA ILE A 370 9.40 19.52 23.45
C ILE A 370 10.58 20.48 23.62
N ILE A 371 10.90 21.24 22.57
CA ILE A 371 11.97 22.26 22.59
C ILE A 371 11.45 23.49 23.34
N ASP A 372 12.11 23.86 24.44
CA ASP A 372 11.77 25.05 25.22
C ASP A 372 12.33 26.32 24.58
N VAL A 373 11.52 27.02 23.80
CA VAL A 373 11.89 28.29 23.15
C VAL A 373 11.70 29.52 24.04
N THR A 374 11.51 29.37 25.35
CA THR A 374 11.26 30.50 26.27
C THR A 374 12.35 31.56 26.21
N ALA A 375 13.61 31.16 26.08
CA ALA A 375 14.75 32.07 26.01
C ALA A 375 14.79 32.93 24.74
N VAL A 376 14.14 32.52 23.64
CA VAL A 376 14.18 33.19 22.34
C VAL A 376 12.83 33.77 21.90
N ALA A 377 11.72 33.19 22.35
CA ALA A 377 10.36 33.56 21.94
C ALA A 377 9.46 34.00 23.11
N GLY A 378 9.94 33.97 24.36
CA GLY A 378 9.19 34.40 25.53
C GLY A 378 8.16 33.39 26.07
N GLY A 379 8.12 32.18 25.51
CA GLY A 379 7.36 31.03 26.02
C GLY A 379 7.81 29.71 25.37
N VAL A 380 7.29 28.57 25.85
CA VAL A 380 7.64 27.22 25.37
C VAL A 380 7.13 26.96 23.93
N GLY A 381 6.07 27.65 23.52
CA GLY A 381 5.53 27.60 22.16
C GLY A 381 5.44 28.99 21.54
N ILE A 382 5.24 29.05 20.22
CA ILE A 382 5.15 30.30 19.45
C ILE A 382 3.73 30.49 18.93
N PRO A 383 3.07 31.64 19.18
CA PRO A 383 1.76 31.94 18.59
C PRO A 383 1.78 31.83 17.06
N ALA A 384 0.77 31.19 16.46
CA ALA A 384 0.72 30.95 15.02
C ALA A 384 0.75 32.26 14.21
N ASN A 385 0.09 33.31 14.72
CA ASN A 385 0.10 34.63 14.10
C ASN A 385 1.47 35.34 14.14
N ALA A 386 2.36 34.96 15.05
CA ALA A 386 3.75 35.44 15.07
C ALA A 386 4.60 34.75 13.99
N LEU A 387 4.21 33.55 13.56
CA LEU A 387 4.84 32.81 12.46
C LEU A 387 4.27 33.25 11.10
N ASN A 388 2.96 33.47 11.03
CA ASN A 388 2.28 34.00 9.86
C ASN A 388 1.10 34.89 10.30
N PRO A 389 1.16 36.22 10.09
CA PRO A 389 0.13 37.17 10.54
C PRO A 389 -1.29 36.92 10.01
N ALA A 390 -1.46 36.10 8.96
CA ALA A 390 -2.77 35.72 8.44
C ALA A 390 -3.47 34.63 9.28
N LEU A 391 -2.75 33.98 10.20
CA LEU A 391 -3.27 32.91 11.06
C LEU A 391 -3.88 33.47 12.34
N PRO A 392 -4.82 32.73 12.96
CA PRO A 392 -5.45 33.16 14.19
C PRO A 392 -4.45 33.21 15.36
N ALA A 393 -4.61 34.21 16.23
CA ALA A 393 -3.80 34.36 17.45
C ALA A 393 -4.14 33.31 18.52
N THR A 394 -5.25 32.59 18.35
CA THR A 394 -5.77 31.56 19.27
C THR A 394 -5.02 30.23 19.18
N ALA A 395 -4.06 30.09 18.26
CA ALA A 395 -3.27 28.89 18.06
C ALA A 395 -1.81 29.11 18.50
N THR A 396 -1.22 28.12 19.18
CA THR A 396 0.19 28.09 19.55
C THR A 396 0.88 26.86 19.00
N VAL A 397 2.06 27.04 18.40
CA VAL A 397 2.86 25.98 17.79
C VAL A 397 4.02 25.59 18.71
N TYR A 398 4.17 24.29 18.91
CA TYR A 398 5.26 23.63 19.63
C TYR A 398 6.01 22.73 18.66
N GLN A 399 7.34 22.65 18.81
CA GLN A 399 8.15 21.66 18.10
C GLN A 399 9.03 20.88 19.07
N GLY A 400 9.37 19.65 18.69
CA GLY A 400 10.10 18.72 19.52
C GLY A 400 10.60 17.52 18.75
N GLN A 401 10.86 16.45 19.48
CA GLN A 401 11.23 15.16 18.93
C GLN A 401 10.39 14.03 19.54
N ILE A 402 10.19 12.97 18.77
CA ILE A 402 9.64 11.69 19.22
C ILE A 402 10.58 10.55 18.81
N GLN A 403 10.81 9.59 19.69
CA GLN A 403 11.63 8.40 19.40
C GLN A 403 10.79 7.34 18.68
N LEU A 404 11.03 7.13 17.39
CA LEU A 404 10.33 6.12 16.59
C LEU A 404 11.22 4.92 16.27
N PRO A 405 10.65 3.73 16.09
CA PRO A 405 11.35 2.60 15.47
C PRO A 405 12.00 2.97 14.15
N ARG A 406 13.22 2.49 13.90
CA ARG A 406 13.93 2.72 12.65
C ARG A 406 14.30 1.41 11.96
N PHE A 407 13.63 1.15 10.84
CA PHE A 407 13.88 -0.02 9.98
C PHE A 407 14.51 0.35 8.64
N LEU A 408 14.72 1.65 8.36
CA LEU A 408 15.29 2.15 7.12
C LEU A 408 16.63 2.86 7.34
N GLU A 409 17.61 2.48 6.55
CA GLU A 409 18.85 3.25 6.36
C GLU A 409 18.61 4.50 5.52
N LEU A 410 19.50 5.49 5.59
CA LEU A 410 19.41 6.66 4.71
C LEU A 410 19.61 6.26 3.23
N PRO A 411 19.04 7.01 2.28
CA PRO A 411 19.27 6.77 0.85
C PRO A 411 20.76 6.82 0.50
N VAL A 412 21.19 5.91 -0.39
CA VAL A 412 22.58 5.86 -0.85
C VAL A 412 22.84 7.02 -1.81
N LYS A 413 23.90 7.79 -1.52
CA LYS A 413 24.34 8.91 -2.38
C LYS A 413 24.99 8.41 -3.67
N THR A 414 24.80 9.15 -4.75
CA THR A 414 25.44 8.86 -6.04
C THR A 414 26.91 9.25 -5.99
N THR A 415 27.80 8.29 -6.22
CA THR A 415 29.26 8.52 -6.29
C THR A 415 29.79 8.51 -7.72
N GLU A 416 29.11 7.81 -8.63
CA GLU A 416 29.45 7.73 -10.06
C GLU A 416 28.35 8.40 -10.89
N LEU A 417 28.70 9.47 -11.61
CA LEU A 417 27.79 10.29 -12.42
C LEU A 417 27.60 9.73 -13.84
N THR A 418 27.37 8.42 -13.94
CA THR A 418 26.99 7.73 -15.18
C THR A 418 25.56 7.18 -15.01
N PRO A 419 24.81 6.89 -16.09
CA PRO A 419 23.49 6.26 -15.96
C PRO A 419 23.53 4.96 -15.14
N THR A 420 24.58 4.15 -15.32
CA THR A 420 24.80 2.93 -14.53
C THR A 420 25.08 3.25 -13.07
N GLY A 421 25.93 4.23 -12.76
CA GLY A 421 26.26 4.64 -11.40
C GLY A 421 25.06 5.24 -10.64
N ILE A 422 24.26 6.04 -11.32
CA ILE A 422 23.01 6.61 -10.79
C ILE A 422 22.02 5.49 -10.47
N GLY A 423 21.75 4.59 -11.43
CA GLY A 423 20.88 3.43 -11.21
C GLY A 423 21.38 2.51 -10.10
N ALA A 424 22.69 2.27 -10.02
CA ALA A 424 23.30 1.45 -8.97
C ALA A 424 23.14 2.05 -7.57
N ALA A 425 23.28 3.37 -7.42
CA ALA A 425 23.06 4.04 -6.14
C ALA A 425 21.60 3.90 -5.68
N MET A 426 20.64 4.05 -6.59
CA MET A 426 19.22 3.86 -6.27
C MET A 426 18.89 2.41 -5.95
N ALA A 427 19.44 1.45 -6.70
CA ALA A 427 19.26 0.02 -6.44
C ALA A 427 19.88 -0.43 -5.11
N ALA A 428 20.94 0.25 -4.65
CA ALA A 428 21.68 -0.09 -3.43
C ALA A 428 21.01 0.36 -2.13
N ASP A 429 19.88 1.08 -2.18
CA ASP A 429 19.12 1.38 -0.97
C ASP A 429 18.75 0.08 -0.24
N ALA A 430 19.13 -0.03 1.03
CA ALA A 430 18.73 -1.17 1.84
C ALA A 430 17.20 -1.17 1.99
N ASP A 431 16.59 -2.32 1.72
CA ASP A 431 15.20 -2.61 2.02
C ASP A 431 15.08 -3.42 3.32
N TRP A 432 13.85 -3.62 3.80
CA TRP A 432 13.62 -4.33 5.04
C TRP A 432 14.06 -5.80 4.95
N SER A 433 14.84 -6.22 5.93
CA SER A 433 15.18 -7.61 6.19
C SER A 433 14.41 -8.13 7.40
N ALA A 434 14.17 -9.44 7.45
CA ALA A 434 13.44 -10.06 8.54
C ALA A 434 14.23 -10.02 9.87
N ASN A 435 13.54 -9.76 10.98
CA ASN A 435 14.13 -9.63 12.30
C ASN A 435 14.74 -10.96 12.78
N THR A 436 16.06 -11.06 12.80
CA THR A 436 16.78 -12.28 13.22
C THR A 436 16.83 -12.43 14.74
N GLY A 437 16.70 -11.34 15.49
CA GLY A 437 16.62 -11.36 16.95
C GLY A 437 15.35 -12.05 17.46
N LEU A 438 14.19 -11.69 16.88
CA LEU A 438 12.95 -12.43 17.11
C LEU A 438 13.09 -13.88 16.65
N GLY A 439 13.74 -14.14 15.52
CA GLY A 439 13.93 -15.49 15.02
C GLY A 439 14.65 -16.41 16.02
N ALA A 440 15.71 -15.91 16.67
CA ALA A 440 16.40 -16.65 17.72
C ALA A 440 15.52 -16.93 18.95
N ILE A 441 14.64 -15.99 19.31
CA ILE A 441 13.65 -16.18 20.39
C ILE A 441 12.67 -17.29 20.02
N LEU A 442 12.13 -17.25 18.80
CA LEU A 442 11.17 -18.24 18.31
C LEU A 442 11.81 -19.64 18.17
N ASP A 443 13.06 -19.72 17.72
CA ASP A 443 13.78 -21.00 17.64
C ASP A 443 13.92 -21.64 19.02
N GLY A 444 14.32 -20.86 20.02
CA GLY A 444 14.40 -21.32 21.40
C GLY A 444 13.05 -21.73 21.97
N ALA A 445 11.99 -20.97 21.68
CA ALA A 445 10.65 -21.18 22.19
C ALA A 445 9.95 -22.40 21.62
N PHE A 446 10.10 -22.63 20.32
CA PHE A 446 9.42 -23.72 19.60
C PHE A 446 10.32 -24.95 19.40
N GLY A 447 11.57 -24.89 19.86
CA GLY A 447 12.52 -25.99 19.74
C GLY A 447 13.00 -26.22 18.30
N ASN A 448 12.96 -25.18 17.47
CA ASN A 448 13.55 -25.23 16.13
C ASN A 448 15.08 -25.24 16.23
N GLU A 449 15.75 -25.66 15.15
CA GLU A 449 17.20 -25.54 15.08
C GLU A 449 17.60 -24.04 15.07
N ALA A 450 18.61 -23.68 15.87
CA ALA A 450 19.02 -22.29 16.03
C ALA A 450 19.47 -21.66 14.69
N GLY A 451 18.89 -20.50 14.35
CA GLY A 451 19.19 -19.76 13.12
C GLY A 451 18.38 -20.22 11.91
N THR A 452 17.33 -21.03 12.13
CA THR A 452 16.37 -21.42 11.08
C THR A 452 15.21 -20.44 10.94
N THR A 453 14.94 -19.64 11.99
CA THR A 453 14.00 -18.53 11.94
C THR A 453 14.76 -17.18 11.93
N PRO A 454 14.37 -16.21 11.09
CA PRO A 454 13.37 -16.32 10.01
C PRO A 454 13.83 -17.26 8.89
N PRO A 455 12.89 -17.93 8.20
CA PRO A 455 13.19 -18.66 6.98
C PRO A 455 13.92 -17.78 5.96
N LYS A 456 14.74 -18.40 5.12
CA LYS A 456 15.53 -17.71 4.10
C LYS A 456 14.99 -17.99 2.71
N ASP A 457 15.13 -17.03 1.82
CA ASP A 457 14.97 -17.26 0.39
C ASP A 457 16.12 -18.15 -0.12
N ALA A 458 15.99 -18.69 -1.33
CA ALA A 458 16.94 -19.57 -1.98
C ALA A 458 18.33 -18.94 -2.19
N ASP A 459 18.43 -17.60 -2.21
CA ASP A 459 19.69 -16.88 -2.27
C ASP A 459 20.34 -16.64 -0.88
N GLY A 460 19.66 -17.07 0.20
CA GLY A 460 20.10 -16.93 1.58
C GLY A 460 19.73 -15.58 2.23
N SER A 461 19.07 -14.68 1.48
CA SER A 461 18.49 -13.47 2.02
C SER A 461 17.20 -13.77 2.82
N THR A 462 16.65 -12.75 3.45
CA THR A 462 15.40 -12.85 4.22
C THR A 462 14.46 -11.73 3.81
N ASN A 463 13.20 -12.05 3.56
CA ASN A 463 12.19 -11.06 3.20
C ASN A 463 11.20 -10.80 4.33
N VAL A 464 10.72 -9.56 4.45
CA VAL A 464 9.57 -9.23 5.32
C VAL A 464 8.29 -9.48 4.53
N THR A 465 7.51 -10.45 4.98
CA THR A 465 6.25 -10.88 4.34
C THR A 465 5.19 -11.13 5.41
N TRP A 466 3.94 -11.44 5.02
CA TRP A 466 2.94 -11.86 6.01
C TRP A 466 3.29 -13.14 6.78
N ARG A 467 4.19 -13.98 6.23
CA ARG A 467 4.69 -15.19 6.91
C ARG A 467 5.69 -14.84 8.01
N TYR A 468 6.42 -13.75 7.86
CA TYR A 468 7.32 -13.18 8.87
C TYR A 468 7.32 -11.64 8.80
N PRO A 469 6.39 -10.97 9.52
CA PRO A 469 6.06 -9.57 9.26
C PRO A 469 6.90 -8.56 10.06
N PHE A 470 8.01 -9.00 10.65
CA PHE A 470 8.79 -8.18 11.57
C PHE A 470 10.10 -7.74 10.93
N PRO A 471 10.27 -6.45 10.62
CA PRO A 471 11.53 -5.94 10.10
C PRO A 471 12.63 -5.89 11.17
N GLN A 472 13.86 -6.04 10.73
CA GLN A 472 15.07 -5.93 11.55
C GLN A 472 15.35 -4.44 11.86
N PRO A 473 15.46 -4.04 13.15
CA PRO A 473 15.88 -2.70 13.52
C PRO A 473 17.28 -2.36 13.00
N VAL A 474 17.46 -1.12 12.54
CA VAL A 474 18.73 -0.63 12.00
C VAL A 474 19.80 -0.56 13.09
N ALA A 475 20.87 -1.36 12.94
CA ALA A 475 21.92 -1.47 13.96
C ALA A 475 22.69 -0.16 14.20
N THR A 476 22.94 0.65 13.15
CA THR A 476 23.73 1.90 13.22
C THR A 476 23.11 2.97 14.12
N THR A 477 21.80 2.86 14.39
CA THR A 477 21.03 3.80 15.22
C THR A 477 20.40 3.14 16.44
N ASN A 478 20.78 1.88 16.74
CA ASN A 478 20.11 1.02 17.72
C ASN A 478 18.59 0.92 17.46
N GLY A 479 18.16 1.03 16.20
CA GLY A 479 16.77 0.98 15.79
C GLY A 479 15.94 2.18 16.21
N ILE A 480 16.56 3.35 16.49
CA ILE A 480 15.84 4.55 16.94
C ILE A 480 16.00 5.68 15.93
N ASN A 481 14.89 6.34 15.64
CA ASN A 481 14.83 7.59 14.88
C ASN A 481 14.25 8.70 15.75
N TYR A 482 14.99 9.80 15.95
CA TYR A 482 14.50 11.00 16.64
C TYR A 482 13.78 11.89 15.63
N ALA A 483 12.50 11.61 15.37
CA ALA A 483 11.72 12.31 14.37
C ALA A 483 11.27 13.69 14.85
N PRO A 484 11.30 14.72 13.99
CA PRO A 484 10.67 16.00 14.28
C PRO A 484 9.17 15.85 14.57
N LEU A 485 8.74 16.47 15.67
CA LEU A 485 7.35 16.54 16.11
C LEU A 485 6.90 17.99 16.08
N MET A 486 5.70 18.25 15.57
CA MET A 486 5.03 19.55 15.63
C MET A 486 3.64 19.36 16.25
N VAL A 487 3.30 20.21 17.22
CA VAL A 487 1.97 20.24 17.84
C VAL A 487 1.41 21.65 17.75
N THR A 488 0.16 21.78 17.34
CA THR A 488 -0.59 23.05 17.35
C THR A 488 -1.73 22.92 18.33
N LEU A 489 -1.75 23.78 19.35
CA LEU A 489 -2.76 23.78 20.41
C LEU A 489 -3.60 25.05 20.38
N PRO A 490 -4.87 24.99 20.84
CA PRO A 490 -5.60 26.18 21.25
C PRO A 490 -4.91 26.85 22.44
N ASN A 491 -4.93 28.18 22.50
CA ASN A 491 -4.39 28.97 23.62
C ASN A 491 -5.46 29.81 24.36
N GLY A 492 -6.75 29.57 24.06
CA GLY A 492 -7.92 30.19 24.71
C GLY A 492 -8.60 29.30 25.77
N GLU A 493 -9.77 29.74 26.25
CA GLU A 493 -10.61 28.95 27.19
C GLU A 493 -11.33 27.80 26.47
N CYS A 494 -10.59 26.73 26.17
CA CYS A 494 -11.18 25.44 25.79
C CYS A 494 -11.60 24.63 27.04
N GLY A 495 -12.33 23.54 26.83
CA GLY A 495 -12.64 22.58 27.90
C GLY A 495 -11.37 21.98 28.54
N ALA A 496 -11.54 21.14 29.56
CA ALA A 496 -10.42 20.51 30.26
C ALA A 496 -9.54 19.64 29.32
N GLU A 497 -10.15 19.06 28.28
CA GLU A 497 -9.51 18.25 27.24
C GLU A 497 -10.05 18.67 25.87
N VAL A 498 -9.24 18.48 24.82
CA VAL A 498 -9.61 18.79 23.43
C VAL A 498 -9.41 17.59 22.50
N PRO A 499 -10.26 17.39 21.48
CA PRO A 499 -10.01 16.40 20.43
C PRO A 499 -8.65 16.64 19.76
N VAL A 500 -8.03 15.56 19.26
CA VAL A 500 -6.73 15.63 18.59
C VAL A 500 -6.81 15.07 17.17
N VAL A 501 -6.26 15.82 16.21
CA VAL A 501 -6.10 15.41 14.82
C VAL A 501 -4.63 15.12 14.53
N MET A 502 -4.33 13.89 14.14
CA MET A 502 -3.03 13.53 13.56
C MET A 502 -3.00 13.98 12.09
N PHE A 503 -2.14 14.93 11.75
CA PHE A 503 -1.97 15.42 10.38
C PHE A 503 -0.84 14.70 9.65
N VAL A 504 -1.11 14.24 8.43
CA VAL A 504 -0.14 13.55 7.57
C VAL A 504 0.03 14.33 6.25
N HIS A 505 1.25 14.77 5.96
CA HIS A 505 1.55 15.66 4.84
C HIS A 505 1.74 14.92 3.49
N GLY A 506 1.73 15.68 2.39
CA GLY A 506 1.98 15.17 1.03
C GLY A 506 3.46 14.94 0.68
N ILE A 507 3.71 14.28 -0.47
CA ILE A 507 5.03 13.77 -0.90
C ILE A 507 6.10 14.83 -1.17
N THR A 508 5.71 16.04 -1.57
CA THR A 508 6.67 17.14 -1.82
C THR A 508 6.75 18.10 -0.63
N SER A 509 6.17 17.72 0.51
CA SER A 509 5.92 18.61 1.64
C SER A 509 6.48 18.05 2.95
N ASN A 510 6.03 18.60 4.08
CA ASN A 510 6.53 18.31 5.41
C ASN A 510 5.47 18.61 6.47
N ARG A 511 5.75 18.30 7.74
CA ARG A 511 4.86 18.51 8.89
C ARG A 511 4.29 19.94 9.00
N ALA A 512 5.05 20.96 8.61
CA ALA A 512 4.65 22.36 8.73
C ALA A 512 3.62 22.80 7.67
N SER A 513 3.35 21.97 6.65
CA SER A 513 2.22 22.17 5.74
C SER A 513 0.85 22.07 6.41
N SER A 514 0.80 21.51 7.62
CA SER A 514 -0.41 21.49 8.45
C SER A 514 -0.82 22.88 8.95
N LEU A 515 0.07 23.87 8.95
CA LEU A 515 -0.03 25.07 9.79
C LEU A 515 -1.37 25.83 9.62
N ALA A 516 -1.82 26.07 8.38
CA ALA A 516 -3.07 26.78 8.13
C ALA A 516 -4.29 25.99 8.61
N TYR A 517 -4.31 24.68 8.32
CA TYR A 517 -5.34 23.75 8.74
C TYR A 517 -5.38 23.63 10.27
N ALA A 518 -4.23 23.35 10.89
CA ALA A 518 -4.05 23.18 12.32
C ALA A 518 -4.45 24.42 13.11
N ALA A 519 -4.06 25.62 12.64
CA ALA A 519 -4.45 26.87 13.30
C ALA A 519 -5.97 27.11 13.22
N SER A 520 -6.62 26.72 12.12
CA SER A 520 -8.08 26.82 11.98
C SER A 520 -8.83 25.84 12.90
N LEU A 521 -8.26 24.65 13.13
CA LEU A 521 -8.77 23.67 14.09
C LEU A 521 -8.57 24.11 15.54
N ALA A 522 -7.41 24.68 15.86
CA ALA A 522 -7.13 25.23 17.19
C ALA A 522 -8.11 26.36 17.55
N ASP A 523 -8.51 27.20 16.59
CA ASP A 523 -9.55 28.23 16.81
C ASP A 523 -10.93 27.63 17.18
N ASN A 524 -11.11 26.32 16.96
CA ASN A 524 -12.30 25.55 17.30
C ASN A 524 -12.03 24.49 18.38
N CYS A 525 -11.03 24.71 19.24
CA CYS A 525 -10.66 23.82 20.35
C CYS A 525 -10.33 22.39 19.92
N VAL A 526 -9.59 22.23 18.82
CA VAL A 526 -9.06 20.94 18.35
C VAL A 526 -7.55 21.04 18.21
N ALA A 527 -6.82 20.14 18.86
CA ALA A 527 -5.37 20.04 18.75
C ALA A 527 -4.96 19.36 17.45
N THR A 528 -3.78 19.68 16.92
CA THR A 528 -3.19 18.96 15.79
C THR A 528 -1.78 18.50 16.12
N VAL A 529 -1.46 17.24 15.81
CA VAL A 529 -0.13 16.64 15.97
C VAL A 529 0.37 16.18 14.60
N ALA A 530 1.62 16.52 14.25
CA ALA A 530 2.22 16.16 12.97
C ALA A 530 3.69 15.74 13.15
N ILE A 531 4.10 14.73 12.39
CA ILE A 531 5.50 14.32 12.22
C ILE A 531 5.81 14.30 10.72
N ASP A 532 7.09 14.28 10.35
CA ASP A 532 7.44 14.01 8.95
C ASP A 532 7.39 12.52 8.63
N LEU A 533 7.01 12.24 7.39
CA LEU A 533 7.15 10.93 6.77
C LEU A 533 8.65 10.56 6.61
N PRO A 534 8.99 9.27 6.46
CA PRO A 534 10.33 8.85 6.10
C PRO A 534 10.84 9.62 4.88
N THR A 535 12.12 9.99 4.87
CA THR A 535 12.77 10.79 3.80
C THR A 535 12.22 12.22 3.59
N HIS A 536 11.39 12.74 4.49
CA HIS A 536 10.84 14.10 4.42
C HIS A 536 11.34 14.99 5.56
N GLY A 537 10.87 16.24 5.62
CA GLY A 537 11.31 17.26 6.56
C GLY A 537 11.45 18.63 5.92
N ILE A 538 11.86 19.62 6.71
CA ILE A 538 12.06 21.00 6.24
C ILE A 538 13.37 21.12 5.45
N ALA A 539 13.24 21.06 4.13
CA ALA A 539 14.33 21.23 3.17
C ALA A 539 14.61 22.72 2.85
N PRO A 540 15.79 23.09 2.29
CA PRO A 540 16.11 24.49 1.98
C PRO A 540 15.30 25.05 0.81
N VAL A 541 14.88 24.19 -0.13
CA VAL A 541 14.15 24.54 -1.35
C VAL A 541 12.82 23.78 -1.39
N SER A 542 11.79 24.44 -1.92
CA SER A 542 10.50 23.86 -2.29
C SER A 542 10.26 24.09 -3.79
N SER A 543 9.12 23.65 -4.30
CA SER A 543 8.66 23.98 -5.65
C SER A 543 7.43 24.88 -5.60
N ASP A 544 7.32 25.79 -6.57
CA ASP A 544 6.07 26.51 -6.85
C ASP A 544 5.07 25.64 -7.63
N SER A 545 3.90 26.18 -7.95
CA SER A 545 2.86 25.47 -8.71
C SER A 545 3.25 25.14 -10.15
N ASN A 546 4.34 25.70 -10.68
CA ASN A 546 4.87 25.39 -11.99
C ASN A 546 6.01 24.35 -11.92
N GLY A 547 6.29 23.80 -10.72
CA GLY A 547 7.39 22.87 -10.50
C GLY A 547 8.76 23.55 -10.44
N GLN A 548 8.83 24.88 -10.42
CA GLN A 548 10.09 25.61 -10.36
C GLN A 548 10.61 25.66 -8.94
N ALA A 549 11.92 25.47 -8.78
CA ALA A 549 12.58 25.56 -7.48
C ALA A 549 12.48 26.98 -6.92
N VAL A 550 12.06 27.09 -5.66
CA VAL A 550 11.94 28.35 -4.90
C VAL A 550 12.45 28.16 -3.47
N ASP A 551 12.89 29.24 -2.82
CA ASP A 551 13.23 29.19 -1.40
C ASP A 551 12.04 28.68 -0.59
N ASN A 552 12.29 27.74 0.34
CA ASN A 552 11.24 27.19 1.17
C ASN A 552 10.75 28.24 2.18
N SER A 553 9.50 28.67 2.05
CA SER A 553 8.87 29.64 2.96
C SER A 553 8.72 29.12 4.40
N LEU A 554 8.77 27.80 4.59
CA LEU A 554 8.71 27.13 5.89
C LEU A 554 10.09 26.82 6.47
N LEU A 555 11.17 27.35 5.89
CA LEU A 555 12.55 27.04 6.34
C LEU A 555 12.78 27.34 7.83
N SER A 556 12.11 28.35 8.39
CA SER A 556 12.18 28.70 9.82
C SER A 556 11.57 27.64 10.76
N PHE A 557 10.86 26.64 10.23
CA PHE A 557 10.34 25.51 11.01
C PHE A 557 11.35 24.37 11.13
N ASN A 558 12.50 24.43 10.44
CA ASN A 558 13.51 23.39 10.54
C ASN A 558 13.96 23.21 12.00
N VAL A 559 14.18 21.96 12.45
CA VAL A 559 14.61 21.67 13.82
C VAL A 559 16.00 21.04 13.90
N ASP A 560 16.68 20.83 12.77
CA ASP A 560 18.00 20.20 12.71
C ASP A 560 19.05 21.12 13.34
N PRO A 561 19.64 20.73 14.49
CA PRO A 561 20.67 21.50 15.16
C PRO A 561 21.90 21.79 14.29
N ALA A 562 22.24 20.88 13.37
CA ALA A 562 23.40 21.04 12.48
C ALA A 562 23.20 22.18 11.47
N ASN A 563 21.95 22.54 11.18
CA ASN A 563 21.58 23.57 10.20
C ASN A 563 21.06 24.87 10.84
N ALA A 564 21.09 24.99 12.17
CA ALA A 564 20.48 26.10 12.91
C ALA A 564 20.92 27.50 12.44
N GLN A 565 22.22 27.66 12.13
CA GLN A 565 22.79 28.94 11.68
C GLN A 565 22.33 29.37 10.27
N PHE A 566 21.74 28.46 9.48
CA PHE A 566 21.37 28.70 8.08
C PHE A 566 19.85 28.83 7.85
N THR A 567 19.05 28.37 8.82
CA THR A 567 17.59 28.29 8.69
C THR A 567 16.87 29.49 9.30
N GLY A 568 17.50 30.19 10.24
CA GLY A 568 16.85 31.24 11.03
C GLY A 568 15.75 30.71 11.96
N SER A 569 15.74 29.39 12.20
CA SER A 569 14.74 28.73 13.04
C SER A 569 14.97 29.01 14.53
N PRO A 570 13.95 29.47 15.28
CA PRO A 570 14.05 29.60 16.72
C PRO A 570 14.21 28.23 17.41
N TRP A 571 13.65 27.17 16.82
CA TRP A 571 13.71 25.82 17.40
C TRP A 571 15.07 25.16 17.16
N ALA A 572 15.61 25.20 15.93
CA ALA A 572 16.92 24.64 15.65
C ALA A 572 18.02 25.34 16.46
N GLY A 573 17.90 26.66 16.64
CA GLY A 573 18.83 27.44 17.46
C GLY A 573 18.87 26.99 18.93
N VAL A 574 17.71 26.70 19.53
CA VAL A 574 17.63 26.18 20.90
C VAL A 574 18.08 24.72 20.96
N ALA A 575 17.64 23.88 20.01
CA ALA A 575 18.02 22.47 19.95
C ALA A 575 19.55 22.29 19.83
N ALA A 576 20.25 23.20 19.15
CA ALA A 576 21.72 23.22 19.07
C ALA A 576 22.44 23.49 20.40
N LEU A 577 21.73 23.98 21.41
CA LEU A 577 22.28 24.29 22.74
C LEU A 577 21.92 23.24 23.80
N ASP A 578 21.04 22.29 23.49
CA ASP A 578 20.54 21.28 24.42
C ASP A 578 20.88 19.86 23.93
N ALA A 579 21.66 19.14 24.74
CA ALA A 579 22.13 17.79 24.42
C ALA A 579 20.99 16.77 24.21
N THR A 580 19.80 17.03 24.74
CA THR A 580 18.58 16.22 24.52
C THR A 580 18.25 16.07 23.04
N PHE A 581 18.54 17.10 22.24
CA PHE A 581 18.23 17.14 20.81
C PHE A 581 19.46 16.89 19.92
N SER A 582 20.57 16.41 20.48
CA SER A 582 21.81 16.14 19.72
C SER A 582 21.64 15.17 18.54
N ASN A 583 20.64 14.28 18.61
CA ASN A 583 20.31 13.30 17.57
C ASN A 583 19.09 13.71 16.73
N LEU A 584 18.48 14.88 17.00
CA LEU A 584 17.35 15.38 16.23
C LEU A 584 17.81 15.73 14.83
N GLN A 585 17.14 15.18 13.83
CA GLN A 585 17.42 15.46 12.43
C GLN A 585 16.12 15.44 11.63
N GLU A 586 16.02 16.30 10.61
CA GLU A 586 14.99 16.15 9.59
C GLU A 586 15.11 14.78 8.90
N ARG A 587 13.99 14.13 8.59
CA ARG A 587 13.98 12.69 8.21
C ARG A 587 14.51 12.39 6.81
N HIS A 588 14.73 13.41 5.99
CA HIS A 588 15.48 13.30 4.74
C HIS A 588 16.98 13.08 4.96
N GLY A 589 17.47 13.20 6.20
CA GLY A 589 18.87 12.93 6.52
C GLY A 589 19.86 13.85 5.80
N ASN A 590 19.41 15.04 5.42
CA ASN A 590 20.11 15.98 4.53
C ASN A 590 20.50 15.40 3.16
N VAL A 591 19.81 14.36 2.67
CA VAL A 591 19.99 13.80 1.32
C VAL A 591 18.78 14.12 0.45
N PHE A 592 19.00 14.48 -0.81
CA PHE A 592 17.95 14.67 -1.79
C PHE A 592 18.36 14.12 -3.17
N GLN A 593 17.36 13.93 -4.05
CA GLN A 593 17.54 13.54 -5.45
C GLN A 593 17.20 14.71 -6.37
N ASP A 594 18.11 15.06 -7.28
CA ASP A 594 17.88 16.13 -8.26
C ASP A 594 17.12 15.65 -9.51
N GLY A 595 16.84 16.58 -10.44
CA GLY A 595 16.11 16.28 -11.68
C GLY A 595 16.83 15.31 -12.64
N ASN A 596 18.13 15.04 -12.42
CA ASN A 596 18.90 14.04 -13.17
C ASN A 596 19.00 12.70 -12.40
N SER A 597 18.22 12.52 -11.34
CA SER A 597 18.26 11.38 -10.42
C SER A 597 19.57 11.23 -9.64
N ILE A 598 20.40 12.28 -9.56
CA ILE A 598 21.64 12.26 -8.77
C ILE A 598 21.27 12.54 -7.31
N ARG A 599 21.73 11.65 -6.40
CA ARG A 599 21.52 11.78 -4.96
C ARG A 599 22.72 12.40 -4.26
N LYS A 600 22.52 13.52 -3.59
CA LYS A 600 23.59 14.30 -2.93
C LYS A 600 23.10 15.01 -1.68
N ASP A 601 24.03 15.65 -0.97
CA ASP A 601 23.73 16.46 0.20
C ASP A 601 22.89 17.70 -0.16
N MET A 602 21.94 18.03 0.72
CA MET A 602 21.24 19.30 0.67
C MET A 602 22.18 20.46 1.03
N VAL A 603 21.97 21.61 0.40
CA VAL A 603 22.79 22.82 0.56
C VAL A 603 21.94 23.91 1.24
N PHE A 604 22.15 24.10 2.54
CA PHE A 604 21.50 25.16 3.33
C PHE A 604 22.34 26.46 3.38
N ASN A 605 23.66 26.33 3.29
CA ASN A 605 24.65 27.37 3.54
C ASN A 605 25.05 28.17 2.28
N ALA A 606 24.07 28.47 1.42
CA ALA A 606 24.26 29.18 0.16
C ALA A 606 23.24 30.31 -0.01
N SER A 607 23.38 31.11 -1.06
CA SER A 607 22.48 32.23 -1.32
C SER A 607 21.05 31.74 -1.57
N PRO A 608 20.02 32.45 -1.08
CA PRO A 608 18.63 32.20 -1.47
C PRO A 608 18.45 32.29 -2.98
N LEU A 609 17.63 31.41 -3.56
CA LEU A 609 17.35 31.38 -5.01
C LEU A 609 16.81 32.73 -5.49
N ALA A 610 15.97 33.39 -4.68
CA ALA A 610 15.37 34.66 -5.03
C ALA A 610 16.37 35.84 -5.11
N THR A 611 17.56 35.70 -4.53
CA THR A 611 18.52 36.81 -4.38
C THR A 611 19.92 36.53 -4.93
N ALA A 612 20.19 35.31 -5.37
CA ALA A 612 21.52 34.91 -5.83
C ALA A 612 21.93 35.63 -7.11
N GLY A 613 23.19 36.09 -7.14
CA GLY A 613 23.82 36.63 -8.35
C GLY A 613 24.13 35.54 -9.39
N GLU A 614 24.34 35.93 -10.64
CA GLU A 614 24.75 35.01 -11.69
C GLU A 614 26.09 34.33 -11.32
N GLY A 615 26.09 32.99 -11.30
CA GLY A 615 27.25 32.18 -10.94
C GLY A 615 27.51 32.02 -9.43
N GLU A 616 26.65 32.57 -8.56
CA GLU A 616 26.71 32.29 -7.13
C GLU A 616 26.17 30.89 -6.80
N ALA A 617 26.72 30.28 -5.76
CA ALA A 617 26.16 29.06 -5.20
C ALA A 617 24.79 29.37 -4.57
N VAL A 618 23.79 28.54 -4.89
CA VAL A 618 22.43 28.66 -4.39
C VAL A 618 22.09 27.53 -3.45
N ARG A 619 21.08 27.75 -2.61
CA ARG A 619 20.45 26.68 -1.84
C ARG A 619 19.97 25.57 -2.76
N GLU A 620 20.06 24.34 -2.28
CA GLU A 620 19.71 23.17 -3.09
C GLU A 620 19.14 22.05 -2.22
N GLY A 621 18.07 21.41 -2.70
CA GLY A 621 17.50 20.21 -2.09
C GLY A 621 16.05 20.36 -1.68
N THR A 622 15.24 19.36 -2.03
CA THR A 622 13.80 19.30 -1.80
C THR A 622 13.41 18.12 -0.92
N SER A 623 12.29 18.25 -0.21
CA SER A 623 11.75 17.21 0.67
C SER A 623 11.13 16.06 -0.13
N GLY A 624 11.25 14.82 0.37
CA GLY A 624 10.55 13.65 -0.18
C GLY A 624 11.06 13.12 -1.52
N SER A 625 12.09 13.74 -2.12
CA SER A 625 12.60 13.40 -3.45
C SER A 625 13.13 11.96 -3.61
N THR A 626 13.41 11.25 -2.51
CA THR A 626 13.86 9.85 -2.51
C THR A 626 12.79 8.87 -2.00
N PHE A 627 11.54 9.31 -1.82
CA PHE A 627 10.49 8.46 -1.25
C PHE A 627 10.03 7.37 -2.23
N ILE A 628 9.93 7.70 -3.52
CA ILE A 628 9.64 6.74 -4.59
C ILE A 628 10.95 6.37 -5.28
N ASN A 629 11.25 5.06 -5.34
CA ASN A 629 12.44 4.52 -5.96
C ASN A 629 12.06 3.46 -7.01
N LEU A 630 12.07 3.89 -8.28
CA LEU A 630 11.74 3.02 -9.43
C LEU A 630 12.89 2.08 -9.84
N SER A 631 14.06 2.16 -9.17
CA SER A 631 15.13 1.17 -9.31
C SER A 631 15.17 0.15 -8.15
N ASN A 632 14.37 0.36 -7.11
CA ASN A 632 14.21 -0.55 -5.97
C ASN A 632 12.77 -0.47 -5.43
N PHE A 633 11.91 -1.39 -5.91
CA PHE A 633 10.48 -1.36 -5.60
C PHE A 633 10.20 -1.69 -4.12
N THR A 634 10.97 -2.60 -3.53
CA THR A 634 10.80 -2.95 -2.11
C THR A 634 11.19 -1.78 -1.22
N ARG A 635 12.19 -0.98 -1.59
CA ARG A 635 12.47 0.28 -0.89
C ARG A 635 11.29 1.25 -0.92
N THR A 636 10.60 1.36 -2.06
CA THR A 636 9.38 2.19 -2.16
C THR A 636 8.28 1.67 -1.22
N ARG A 637 8.01 0.37 -1.24
CA ARG A 637 7.08 -0.30 -0.33
C ARG A 637 7.46 -0.04 1.13
N ASP A 638 8.73 -0.16 1.49
CA ASP A 638 9.19 -0.07 2.87
C ASP A 638 9.21 1.38 3.38
N ASN A 639 9.44 2.37 2.52
CA ASN A 639 9.21 3.79 2.85
C ASN A 639 7.75 4.03 3.25
N MET A 640 6.80 3.43 2.52
CA MET A 640 5.36 3.51 2.83
C MET A 640 5.00 2.73 4.10
N GLN A 641 5.55 1.52 4.29
CA GLN A 641 5.30 0.73 5.51
C GLN A 641 5.87 1.41 6.76
N GLN A 642 7.10 1.94 6.70
CA GLN A 642 7.69 2.71 7.79
C GLN A 642 6.82 3.91 8.16
N ALA A 643 6.21 4.60 7.20
CA ALA A 643 5.29 5.69 7.50
C ALA A 643 4.07 5.21 8.31
N VAL A 644 3.46 4.07 7.95
CA VAL A 644 2.33 3.50 8.71
C VAL A 644 2.79 3.09 10.12
N VAL A 645 3.96 2.47 10.24
CA VAL A 645 4.60 2.13 11.52
C VAL A 645 4.79 3.36 12.40
N ASP A 646 5.27 4.45 11.82
CA ASP A 646 5.49 5.72 12.53
C ASP A 646 4.17 6.32 13.04
N LEU A 647 3.11 6.25 12.24
CA LEU A 647 1.77 6.73 12.62
C LEU A 647 1.14 5.88 13.72
N LEU A 648 1.32 4.56 13.71
CA LEU A 648 0.90 3.67 14.81
C LEU A 648 1.61 4.03 16.11
N ASN A 649 2.93 4.30 16.05
CA ASN A 649 3.70 4.73 17.21
C ASN A 649 3.35 6.15 17.67
N LEU A 650 3.02 7.06 16.75
CA LEU A 650 2.53 8.40 17.07
C LEU A 650 1.21 8.33 17.83
N ASN A 651 0.26 7.52 17.35
CA ASN A 651 -1.02 7.29 18.01
C ASN A 651 -0.85 6.72 19.42
N ALA A 652 0.01 5.70 19.57
CA ALA A 652 0.31 5.11 20.88
C ALA A 652 1.03 6.09 21.83
N SER A 653 1.61 7.17 21.30
CA SER A 653 2.37 8.16 22.07
C SER A 653 1.59 9.43 22.38
N LEU A 654 0.32 9.54 21.98
CA LEU A 654 -0.46 10.76 22.20
C LEU A 654 -0.53 11.17 23.67
N ASP A 655 -0.66 10.21 24.60
CA ASP A 655 -0.60 10.48 26.04
C ASP A 655 0.77 11.02 26.49
N ASN A 656 1.88 10.46 25.98
CA ASN A 656 3.22 10.97 26.27
C ASN A 656 3.46 12.38 25.70
N ILE A 657 2.86 12.69 24.56
CA ILE A 657 2.87 14.06 24.00
C ILE A 657 2.06 14.98 24.91
N ASP A 658 0.86 14.55 25.30
CA ASP A 658 -0.07 15.32 26.12
C ASP A 658 0.55 15.78 27.45
N ASN A 659 1.20 14.84 28.13
CA ASN A 659 1.88 15.07 29.41
C ASN A 659 3.05 16.09 29.34
N THR A 660 3.45 16.53 28.15
CA THR A 660 4.49 17.56 27.95
C THR A 660 3.92 18.95 27.62
N LEU A 661 2.59 19.07 27.49
CA LEU A 661 1.91 20.23 26.93
C LEU A 661 0.96 20.88 27.95
N PRO A 662 0.56 22.15 27.73
CA PRO A 662 -0.29 22.88 28.66
C PRO A 662 -1.81 22.62 28.51
N VAL A 663 -2.24 21.93 27.44
CA VAL A 663 -3.66 21.61 27.16
C VAL A 663 -3.75 20.11 26.90
N ASN A 664 -4.68 19.46 27.60
CA ASN A 664 -4.83 18.00 27.56
C ASN A 664 -5.59 17.52 26.31
N PHE A 665 -5.27 16.32 25.83
CA PHE A 665 -5.94 15.63 24.73
C PHE A 665 -7.07 14.73 25.25
N ASP A 666 -8.19 14.74 24.55
CA ASP A 666 -9.25 13.74 24.69
C ASP A 666 -8.87 12.53 23.82
N LEU A 667 -8.26 11.51 24.43
CA LEU A 667 -7.78 10.31 23.73
C LEU A 667 -8.90 9.37 23.28
N ASP A 668 -10.14 9.58 23.74
CA ASP A 668 -11.32 8.94 23.16
C ASP A 668 -11.74 9.62 21.84
N LYS A 669 -11.14 10.77 21.50
CA LYS A 669 -11.42 11.60 20.32
C LYS A 669 -10.17 11.86 19.47
N VAL A 670 -9.57 10.78 18.99
CA VAL A 670 -8.44 10.82 18.05
C VAL A 670 -8.93 10.76 16.61
N PHE A 671 -8.47 11.68 15.77
CA PHE A 671 -8.82 11.77 14.34
C PHE A 671 -7.56 11.80 13.49
N VAL A 672 -7.70 11.53 12.19
CA VAL A 672 -6.59 11.57 11.23
C VAL A 672 -6.97 12.44 10.05
N ALA A 673 -6.07 13.33 9.65
CA ALA A 673 -6.22 14.15 8.46
C ALA A 673 -5.00 13.98 7.55
N GLY A 674 -5.20 13.40 6.38
CA GLY A 674 -4.14 13.19 5.39
C GLY A 674 -4.32 14.10 4.18
N HIS A 675 -3.21 14.59 3.63
CA HIS A 675 -3.16 15.31 2.35
C HIS A 675 -2.31 14.55 1.33
N SER A 676 -2.82 14.33 0.11
CA SER A 676 -2.04 13.72 -0.98
C SER A 676 -1.49 12.35 -0.55
N LEU A 677 -0.17 12.12 -0.59
CA LEU A 677 0.48 10.94 -0.01
C LEU A 677 0.06 10.67 1.44
N GLY A 678 -0.16 11.71 2.25
CA GLY A 678 -0.67 11.56 3.60
C GLY A 678 -2.09 11.03 3.68
N ALA A 679 -2.94 11.28 2.69
CA ALA A 679 -4.26 10.64 2.58
C ALA A 679 -4.15 9.18 2.12
N ILE A 680 -3.23 8.88 1.20
CA ILE A 680 -2.91 7.50 0.78
C ILE A 680 -2.47 6.68 2.00
N LEU A 681 -1.44 7.13 2.71
CA LEU A 681 -0.92 6.44 3.88
C LEU A 681 -1.87 6.48 5.07
N GLY A 682 -2.60 7.59 5.24
CA GLY A 682 -3.63 7.76 6.28
C GLY A 682 -4.78 6.77 6.14
N THR A 683 -5.16 6.39 4.91
CA THR A 683 -6.15 5.34 4.66
C THR A 683 -5.68 4.00 5.22
N THR A 684 -4.46 3.57 4.85
CA THR A 684 -3.91 2.29 5.31
C THR A 684 -3.62 2.29 6.81
N TYR A 685 -3.06 3.37 7.35
CA TYR A 685 -2.84 3.51 8.79
C TYR A 685 -4.15 3.40 9.57
N ALA A 686 -5.18 4.16 9.20
CA ALA A 686 -6.45 4.13 9.91
C ALA A 686 -7.13 2.76 9.80
N ALA A 687 -7.04 2.11 8.62
CA ALA A 687 -7.53 0.74 8.45
C ALA A 687 -6.85 -0.21 9.45
N VAL A 688 -5.50 -0.22 9.49
CA VAL A 688 -4.72 -1.11 10.36
C VAL A 688 -4.96 -0.80 11.84
N ASN A 689 -4.96 0.48 12.22
CA ASN A 689 -5.19 0.89 13.61
C ASN A 689 -6.58 0.47 14.09
N ASN A 690 -7.61 0.61 13.26
CA ASN A 690 -8.99 0.33 13.64
C ASN A 690 -9.46 -1.09 13.32
N ASP A 691 -8.58 -1.96 12.82
CA ASP A 691 -8.85 -3.39 12.77
C ASP A 691 -9.23 -3.88 14.18
N ALA A 692 -10.35 -4.58 14.26
CA ALA A 692 -10.91 -5.00 15.55
C ALA A 692 -9.96 -5.94 16.31
N SER A 693 -9.20 -6.76 15.59
CA SER A 693 -8.20 -7.66 16.20
C SER A 693 -6.99 -6.86 16.66
N VAL A 694 -6.53 -5.87 15.89
CA VAL A 694 -5.42 -4.99 16.32
C VAL A 694 -5.77 -4.27 17.63
N LEU A 695 -6.92 -3.60 17.72
CA LEU A 695 -7.34 -2.90 18.95
C LEU A 695 -7.54 -3.85 20.14
N ALA A 696 -8.01 -5.08 19.89
CA ALA A 696 -8.17 -6.07 20.96
C ALA A 696 -6.82 -6.60 21.48
N TYR A 697 -5.82 -6.71 20.61
CA TYR A 697 -4.51 -7.29 20.92
C TYR A 697 -3.38 -6.25 21.06
N ASN A 698 -3.69 -4.95 21.01
CA ASN A 698 -2.76 -3.88 21.39
C ASN A 698 -3.52 -2.70 22.03
N SER A 699 -3.55 -2.69 23.37
CA SER A 699 -4.22 -1.68 24.16
C SER A 699 -3.51 -0.32 24.20
N ASN A 700 -2.30 -0.20 23.61
CA ASN A 700 -1.62 1.09 23.52
C ASN A 700 -2.20 1.98 22.42
N LEU A 701 -2.95 1.42 21.47
CA LEU A 701 -3.50 2.16 20.35
C LEU A 701 -4.85 2.77 20.70
N ASN A 702 -4.97 4.07 20.47
CA ASN A 702 -6.21 4.81 20.56
C ASN A 702 -7.03 4.58 19.28
N ARG A 703 -8.31 4.25 19.43
CA ARG A 703 -9.22 4.09 18.28
C ARG A 703 -9.37 5.42 17.54
N VAL A 704 -9.19 5.40 16.22
CA VAL A 704 -9.44 6.56 15.37
C VAL A 704 -10.96 6.74 15.21
N GLN A 705 -11.49 7.90 15.60
CA GLN A 705 -12.91 8.21 15.57
C GLN A 705 -13.38 8.80 14.22
N GLY A 706 -12.45 9.18 13.34
CA GLY A 706 -12.78 9.66 12.00
C GLY A 706 -11.54 9.99 11.18
N VAL A 707 -11.68 9.89 9.85
CA VAL A 707 -10.60 10.09 8.90
C VAL A 707 -11.00 11.14 7.85
N ILE A 708 -10.13 12.13 7.65
CA ILE A 708 -10.23 13.15 6.62
C ILE A 708 -9.14 12.87 5.59
N LEU A 709 -9.55 12.61 4.35
CA LEU A 709 -8.66 12.24 3.26
C LEU A 709 -8.73 13.33 2.19
N ALA A 710 -7.78 14.26 2.18
CA ALA A 710 -7.75 15.31 1.18
C ALA A 710 -6.90 14.91 -0.02
N ASN A 711 -7.51 14.81 -1.20
CA ASN A 711 -6.83 14.56 -2.47
C ASN A 711 -5.98 13.26 -2.45
N GLY A 712 -6.48 12.23 -1.78
CA GLY A 712 -5.89 10.88 -1.75
C GLY A 712 -6.38 10.02 -2.91
N GLY A 713 -5.71 8.90 -3.16
CA GLY A 713 -6.10 7.94 -4.19
C GLY A 713 -5.61 6.52 -3.90
N ALA A 714 -6.00 5.59 -4.75
CA ALA A 714 -5.60 4.19 -4.69
C ALA A 714 -4.86 3.76 -5.97
N HIS A 715 -4.31 2.55 -5.99
CA HIS A 715 -3.58 1.96 -7.13
C HIS A 715 -2.42 2.86 -7.58
N VAL A 716 -1.46 3.05 -6.66
CA VAL A 716 -0.41 4.09 -6.74
C VAL A 716 0.39 4.01 -8.04
N SER A 717 0.67 2.83 -8.58
CA SER A 717 1.41 2.70 -9.84
C SER A 717 0.70 3.38 -11.02
N LYS A 718 -0.58 3.05 -11.25
CA LYS A 718 -1.42 3.64 -12.31
C LYS A 718 -1.85 5.06 -11.98
N LEU A 719 -1.95 5.43 -10.71
CA LEU A 719 -2.11 6.82 -10.28
C LEU A 719 -0.91 7.67 -10.72
N LEU A 720 0.32 7.20 -10.49
CA LEU A 720 1.54 7.90 -10.90
C LEU A 720 1.65 8.00 -12.43
N GLU A 721 1.26 6.95 -13.15
CA GLU A 721 1.16 6.99 -14.61
C GLU A 721 0.20 8.08 -15.08
N ASN A 722 -0.99 8.19 -14.45
CA ASN A 722 -2.04 9.12 -14.84
C ASN A 722 -1.87 10.55 -14.26
N SER A 723 -0.83 10.79 -13.46
CA SER A 723 -0.57 12.10 -12.85
C SER A 723 -0.05 13.10 -13.88
N ILE A 724 -0.67 14.28 -13.96
CA ILE A 724 -0.19 15.38 -14.80
C ILE A 724 1.09 15.99 -14.19
N SER A 725 1.19 16.03 -12.86
CA SER A 725 2.36 16.54 -12.14
C SER A 725 3.57 15.62 -12.21
N PHE A 726 3.39 14.30 -12.04
CA PHE A 726 4.49 13.34 -11.92
C PHE A 726 4.72 12.48 -13.17
N GLY A 727 3.67 12.21 -13.94
CA GLY A 727 3.71 11.37 -15.14
C GLY A 727 4.79 11.77 -16.13
N PRO A 728 4.94 13.05 -16.53
CA PRO A 728 5.95 13.46 -17.51
C PRO A 728 7.39 13.04 -17.13
N THR A 729 7.78 13.26 -15.87
CA THR A 729 9.12 12.91 -15.38
C THR A 729 9.29 11.40 -15.26
N ILE A 730 8.29 10.68 -14.73
CA ILE A 730 8.35 9.22 -14.56
C ILE A 730 8.40 8.53 -15.91
N LEU A 731 7.48 8.85 -16.82
CA LEU A 731 7.39 8.25 -18.14
C LEU A 731 8.61 8.58 -18.99
N GLY A 732 9.11 9.82 -18.93
CA GLY A 732 10.34 10.21 -19.61
C GLY A 732 11.57 9.44 -19.10
N GLY A 733 11.69 9.27 -17.77
CA GLY A 733 12.77 8.50 -17.15
C GLY A 733 12.72 7.02 -17.48
N LEU A 734 11.53 6.41 -17.47
CA LEU A 734 11.32 5.00 -17.84
C LEU A 734 11.59 4.77 -19.33
N ALA A 735 11.11 5.66 -20.21
CA ALA A 735 11.39 5.58 -21.64
C ALA A 735 12.91 5.68 -21.94
N ALA A 736 13.64 6.55 -21.22
CA ALA A 736 15.10 6.63 -21.32
C ALA A 736 15.80 5.33 -20.87
N ALA A 737 15.15 4.51 -20.04
CA ALA A 737 15.60 3.18 -19.64
C ALA A 737 15.07 2.04 -20.54
N GLY A 738 14.37 2.35 -21.64
CA GLY A 738 13.79 1.37 -22.56
C GLY A 738 12.46 0.75 -22.10
N VAL A 739 11.80 1.38 -21.12
CA VAL A 739 10.48 0.98 -20.59
C VAL A 739 9.45 2.01 -21.05
N GLU A 740 8.99 1.87 -22.29
CA GLU A 740 8.08 2.83 -22.93
C GLU A 740 6.61 2.57 -22.60
N GLN A 741 5.85 3.61 -22.31
CA GLN A 741 4.44 3.53 -21.93
C GLN A 741 3.60 2.72 -22.93
N GLY A 742 2.71 1.86 -22.43
CA GLY A 742 1.83 1.03 -23.25
C GLY A 742 2.48 -0.17 -23.94
N THR A 743 3.79 -0.40 -23.76
CA THR A 743 4.47 -1.62 -24.22
C THR A 743 4.32 -2.78 -23.23
N ALA A 744 4.58 -4.01 -23.65
CA ALA A 744 4.51 -5.19 -22.76
C ALA A 744 5.45 -5.07 -21.55
N ASN A 745 6.65 -4.51 -21.76
CA ASN A 745 7.64 -4.30 -20.71
C ASN A 745 7.16 -3.29 -19.66
N PHE A 746 6.53 -2.19 -20.11
CA PHE A 746 5.99 -1.18 -19.21
C PHE A 746 4.82 -1.73 -18.39
N GLU A 747 3.89 -2.45 -19.02
CA GLU A 747 2.76 -3.03 -18.28
C GLU A 747 3.21 -4.10 -17.28
N THR A 748 4.24 -4.88 -17.61
CA THR A 748 4.86 -5.81 -16.66
C THR A 748 5.55 -5.05 -15.52
N PHE A 749 6.25 -3.96 -15.82
CA PHE A 749 6.88 -3.10 -14.81
C PHE A 749 5.83 -2.56 -13.82
N MET A 750 4.71 -2.04 -14.34
CA MET A 750 3.61 -1.50 -13.53
C MET A 750 2.92 -2.59 -12.70
N HIS A 751 2.72 -3.79 -13.27
CA HIS A 751 2.18 -4.92 -12.53
C HIS A 751 3.05 -5.29 -11.32
N VAL A 752 4.37 -5.39 -11.52
CA VAL A 752 5.29 -5.84 -10.46
C VAL A 752 5.44 -4.78 -9.37
N ILE A 753 5.59 -3.50 -9.72
CA ILE A 753 5.65 -2.44 -8.70
C ILE A 753 4.35 -2.37 -7.90
N GLN A 754 3.18 -2.52 -8.55
CA GLN A 754 1.91 -2.59 -7.84
C GLN A 754 1.84 -3.80 -6.91
N ALA A 755 2.22 -5.00 -7.38
CA ALA A 755 2.27 -6.21 -6.55
C ALA A 755 3.18 -6.03 -5.31
N THR A 756 4.23 -5.22 -5.43
CA THR A 756 5.18 -4.93 -4.36
C THR A 756 4.58 -4.00 -3.32
N ILE A 757 3.84 -2.97 -3.73
CA ILE A 757 3.26 -1.97 -2.82
C ILE A 757 1.84 -2.29 -2.37
N ASP A 758 1.18 -3.31 -2.94
CA ASP A 758 -0.20 -3.70 -2.61
C ASP A 758 -0.44 -3.89 -1.11
N VAL A 759 0.58 -4.29 -0.35
CA VAL A 759 0.51 -4.48 1.11
C VAL A 759 0.28 -3.19 1.91
N VAL A 760 0.43 -2.04 1.26
CA VAL A 760 0.26 -0.71 1.86
C VAL A 760 -0.56 0.25 0.97
N ASP A 761 -0.99 -0.21 -0.21
CA ASP A 761 -1.83 0.55 -1.13
C ASP A 761 -3.29 0.65 -0.65
N PRO A 762 -3.91 1.85 -0.69
CA PRO A 762 -5.31 2.03 -0.34
C PRO A 762 -6.29 1.16 -1.11
N ALA A 763 -5.96 0.69 -2.30
CA ALA A 763 -6.80 -0.26 -3.03
C ALA A 763 -7.13 -1.50 -2.17
N ASN A 764 -6.21 -1.97 -1.33
CA ASN A 764 -6.45 -3.11 -0.44
C ASN A 764 -6.97 -2.71 0.95
N SER A 765 -6.60 -1.55 1.48
CA SER A 765 -6.97 -1.14 2.85
C SER A 765 -8.28 -0.34 2.93
N ALA A 766 -8.76 0.22 1.82
CA ALA A 766 -9.98 1.01 1.73
C ALA A 766 -11.23 0.27 2.21
N LYS A 767 -11.45 -0.97 1.72
CA LYS A 767 -12.58 -1.81 2.14
C LYS A 767 -12.50 -2.15 3.62
N MET A 768 -11.28 -2.39 4.13
CA MET A 768 -11.04 -2.66 5.55
C MET A 768 -11.38 -1.44 6.42
N LEU A 769 -10.97 -0.23 6.01
CA LEU A 769 -11.35 1.00 6.71
C LEU A 769 -12.87 1.22 6.69
N ALA A 770 -13.52 1.06 5.54
CA ALA A 770 -14.98 1.20 5.44
C ALA A 770 -15.71 0.21 6.37
N ALA A 771 -15.30 -1.07 6.35
CA ALA A 771 -15.87 -2.14 7.17
C ALA A 771 -15.66 -1.93 8.69
N SER A 772 -14.61 -1.21 9.10
CA SER A 772 -14.37 -0.88 10.52
C SER A 772 -15.43 0.02 11.16
N GLY A 773 -16.33 0.60 10.34
CA GLY A 773 -17.34 1.56 10.77
C GLY A 773 -16.77 2.94 11.13
N THR A 774 -15.52 3.22 10.74
CA THR A 774 -14.89 4.51 10.97
C THR A 774 -15.53 5.57 10.06
N PRO A 775 -15.94 6.73 10.58
CA PRO A 775 -16.37 7.85 9.75
C PRO A 775 -15.26 8.35 8.80
N VAL A 776 -15.60 8.63 7.54
CA VAL A 776 -14.66 9.03 6.49
C VAL A 776 -15.22 10.23 5.72
N ALA A 777 -14.40 11.26 5.53
CA ALA A 777 -14.64 12.35 4.59
C ALA A 777 -13.47 12.44 3.59
N LEU A 778 -13.70 12.02 2.35
CA LEU A 778 -12.74 12.12 1.24
C LEU A 778 -13.00 13.40 0.43
N PHE A 779 -12.07 14.34 0.39
CA PHE A 779 -12.19 15.54 -0.43
C PHE A 779 -11.61 15.28 -1.82
N ASN A 780 -12.41 15.57 -2.84
CA ASN A 780 -12.10 15.37 -4.24
C ASN A 780 -12.24 16.68 -5.02
N MET A 781 -11.14 17.15 -5.62
CA MET A 781 -11.16 18.34 -6.49
C MET A 781 -11.57 17.93 -7.90
N VAL A 782 -12.85 18.13 -8.22
CA VAL A 782 -13.43 17.75 -9.52
C VAL A 782 -13.40 18.90 -10.53
N GLY A 783 -13.20 20.13 -10.05
CA GLY A 783 -13.09 21.31 -10.90
C GLY A 783 -14.41 21.71 -11.58
N GLY A 784 -14.32 22.66 -12.52
CA GLY A 784 -15.43 23.14 -13.35
C GLY A 784 -15.88 24.58 -13.05
N ALA A 785 -15.59 25.12 -11.88
CA ALA A 785 -15.88 26.52 -11.56
C ALA A 785 -14.92 27.48 -12.29
N ALA A 786 -15.38 28.70 -12.58
CA ALA A 786 -14.55 29.74 -13.17
C ALA A 786 -13.38 30.13 -12.24
N LEU A 787 -12.21 30.37 -12.82
CA LEU A 787 -11.10 30.97 -12.08
C LEU A 787 -11.45 32.42 -11.72
N PRO A 788 -10.98 32.91 -10.56
CA PRO A 788 -11.08 34.33 -10.24
C PRO A 788 -10.33 35.18 -11.27
N ALA A 789 -10.75 36.44 -11.44
CA ALA A 789 -10.11 37.37 -12.38
C ALA A 789 -8.61 37.58 -12.06
N ASP A 790 -8.24 37.53 -10.78
CA ASP A 790 -6.86 37.41 -10.32
C ASP A 790 -6.65 36.03 -9.69
N ALA A 791 -5.91 35.18 -10.40
CA ALA A 791 -5.55 33.82 -9.97
C ALA A 791 -4.05 33.68 -9.65
N SER A 792 -3.37 34.79 -9.37
CA SER A 792 -1.93 34.78 -9.07
C SER A 792 -1.60 34.03 -7.77
N GLY A 793 -2.46 34.11 -6.76
CA GLY A 793 -2.31 33.40 -5.48
C GLY A 793 -2.78 31.95 -5.48
N VAL A 794 -3.35 31.45 -6.57
CA VAL A 794 -3.85 30.07 -6.68
C VAL A 794 -2.69 29.14 -7.05
N SER A 795 -2.45 28.10 -6.24
CA SER A 795 -1.41 27.08 -6.43
C SER A 795 -1.82 26.08 -7.51
N PHE A 796 -1.99 26.61 -8.72
CA PHE A 796 -2.42 25.90 -9.93
C PHE A 796 -1.41 26.25 -11.04
N PRO A 797 -0.95 25.30 -11.86
CA PRO A 797 0.06 25.59 -12.89
C PRO A 797 -0.42 26.68 -13.86
N ASP A 798 0.45 27.63 -14.20
CA ASP A 798 0.08 28.79 -15.02
C ASP A 798 -0.36 28.41 -16.42
N ALA A 799 0.27 27.38 -17.01
CA ALA A 799 -0.13 26.84 -18.30
C ALA A 799 -1.58 26.34 -18.29
N LEU A 800 -2.04 25.79 -17.16
CA LEU A 800 -3.40 25.27 -17.00
C LEU A 800 -4.43 26.37 -16.71
N LYS A 801 -4.02 27.51 -16.13
CA LYS A 801 -4.90 28.67 -15.88
C LYS A 801 -5.54 29.22 -17.17
N VAL A 802 -4.91 28.99 -18.32
CA VAL A 802 -5.44 29.39 -19.64
C VAL A 802 -6.82 28.77 -19.94
N ALA A 803 -7.17 27.65 -19.28
CA ALA A 803 -8.51 27.07 -19.37
C ALA A 803 -9.62 28.01 -18.87
N GLY A 804 -9.29 29.00 -18.01
CA GLY A 804 -10.26 29.93 -17.42
C GLY A 804 -11.16 29.32 -16.34
N VAL A 805 -10.96 28.05 -16.01
CA VAL A 805 -11.69 27.28 -15.01
C VAL A 805 -10.72 26.48 -14.14
N PHE A 806 -11.13 26.14 -12.92
CA PHE A 806 -10.43 25.12 -12.14
C PHE A 806 -10.56 23.79 -12.88
N LEU A 807 -9.44 23.20 -13.29
CA LEU A 807 -9.44 21.81 -13.77
C LEU A 807 -9.51 20.87 -12.54
N PRO A 808 -9.82 19.58 -12.77
CA PRO A 808 -9.66 18.55 -11.75
C PRO A 808 -8.27 18.55 -11.08
N ASP A 809 -8.10 17.70 -10.08
CA ASP A 809 -6.78 17.48 -9.49
C ASP A 809 -5.79 16.92 -10.52
N HIS A 810 -4.64 17.59 -10.64
CA HIS A 810 -3.60 17.31 -11.62
C HIS A 810 -2.44 16.50 -11.01
N THR A 811 -2.36 16.40 -9.68
CA THR A 811 -1.32 15.66 -8.97
C THR A 811 -1.81 14.26 -8.64
N VAL A 812 -2.95 14.15 -7.97
CA VAL A 812 -3.64 12.88 -7.74
C VAL A 812 -4.86 12.85 -8.65
N PRO A 813 -4.80 12.13 -9.79
CA PRO A 813 -5.90 12.15 -10.75
C PRO A 813 -7.19 11.59 -10.13
N ASN A 814 -8.34 12.12 -10.53
CA ASN A 814 -9.63 11.62 -10.07
C ASN A 814 -9.94 10.24 -10.67
N PHE A 815 -9.49 10.00 -11.90
CA PHE A 815 -9.67 8.78 -12.68
C PHE A 815 -8.58 8.71 -13.77
N ASP A 816 -8.62 7.70 -14.62
CA ASP A 816 -7.62 7.47 -15.68
C ASP A 816 -7.70 8.52 -16.80
N TYR A 817 -7.06 9.68 -16.61
CA TYR A 817 -7.09 10.77 -17.59
C TYR A 817 -6.57 10.32 -18.96
N PHE A 818 -5.58 9.43 -19.03
CA PHE A 818 -5.03 8.98 -20.31
C PHE A 818 -5.79 7.81 -20.93
N GLY A 819 -6.68 7.17 -20.19
CA GLY A 819 -7.41 5.99 -20.65
C GLY A 819 -8.39 6.26 -21.80
N ASN A 820 -8.87 7.50 -21.95
CA ASN A 820 -9.76 7.90 -23.04
C ASN A 820 -9.62 9.40 -23.35
N GLU A 821 -9.21 9.72 -24.59
CA GLU A 821 -9.01 11.10 -25.04
C GLU A 821 -10.29 11.96 -24.96
N ALA A 822 -11.46 11.39 -25.25
CA ALA A 822 -12.72 12.14 -25.29
C ALA A 822 -13.18 12.64 -23.91
N THR A 823 -12.72 11.98 -22.84
CA THR A 823 -13.07 12.30 -21.46
C THR A 823 -11.89 12.87 -20.68
N ASN A 824 -10.74 13.08 -21.32
CA ASN A 824 -9.53 13.58 -20.68
C ASN A 824 -9.62 15.11 -20.50
N PRO A 825 -9.74 15.63 -19.27
CA PRO A 825 -9.81 17.07 -19.01
C PRO A 825 -8.51 17.81 -19.36
N TYR A 826 -7.41 17.08 -19.57
CA TYR A 826 -6.10 17.63 -19.93
C TYR A 826 -5.67 17.32 -21.37
N ALA A 827 -6.56 16.80 -22.23
CA ALA A 827 -6.21 16.46 -23.62
C ALA A 827 -5.54 17.63 -24.37
N ALA A 828 -6.01 18.86 -24.14
CA ALA A 828 -5.46 20.07 -24.76
C ALA A 828 -4.02 20.41 -24.33
N PHE A 829 -3.57 19.90 -23.18
CA PHE A 829 -2.25 20.17 -22.61
C PHE A 829 -1.26 19.02 -22.81
N ALA A 830 -1.75 17.81 -23.06
CA ALA A 830 -0.94 16.60 -23.19
C ALA A 830 0.27 16.76 -24.16
N PRO A 831 0.12 17.36 -25.37
CA PRO A 831 1.26 17.56 -26.28
C PRO A 831 2.37 18.46 -25.70
N ALA A 832 2.01 19.48 -24.93
CA ALA A 832 2.98 20.40 -24.32
C ALA A 832 3.73 19.76 -23.14
N LEU A 833 3.12 18.77 -22.50
CA LEU A 833 3.67 18.04 -21.36
C LEU A 833 4.40 16.75 -21.76
N GLY A 834 4.44 16.41 -23.06
CA GLY A 834 5.01 15.16 -23.54
C GLY A 834 4.19 13.93 -23.15
N LEU A 835 2.91 14.11 -22.84
CA LEU A 835 1.97 13.05 -22.46
C LEU A 835 1.15 12.59 -23.65
N GLN A 836 0.73 11.32 -23.64
CA GLN A 836 -0.15 10.72 -24.64
C GLN A 836 -1.56 10.56 -24.05
N ALA A 837 -2.59 10.86 -24.84
CA ALA A 837 -3.98 10.56 -24.51
C ALA A 837 -4.46 9.32 -25.30
N GLY A 838 -5.46 8.61 -24.76
CA GLY A 838 -6.04 7.43 -25.43
C GLY A 838 -5.20 6.16 -25.30
N ILE A 839 -4.39 6.04 -24.26
CA ILE A 839 -3.65 4.80 -23.97
C ILE A 839 -4.57 3.88 -23.19
N THR A 840 -5.13 2.89 -23.87
CA THR A 840 -6.08 1.93 -23.27
C THR A 840 -5.50 1.28 -22.00
N THR A 841 -4.21 0.96 -21.99
CA THR A 841 -3.54 0.30 -20.86
C THR A 841 -3.35 1.20 -19.63
N ALA A 842 -3.50 2.52 -19.76
CA ALA A 842 -3.49 3.45 -18.62
C ALA A 842 -4.77 3.35 -17.78
N GLN A 843 -5.82 2.67 -18.28
CA GLN A 843 -7.06 2.42 -17.54
C GLN A 843 -6.83 1.47 -16.36
N ALA A 844 -7.35 1.86 -15.20
CA ALA A 844 -7.31 1.13 -13.95
C ALA A 844 -8.49 1.58 -13.06
N PRO A 845 -9.58 0.80 -12.93
CA PRO A 845 -10.81 1.23 -12.26
C PRO A 845 -10.65 1.71 -10.81
N MET A 846 -9.63 1.18 -10.12
CA MET A 846 -9.32 1.52 -8.74
C MET A 846 -8.33 2.68 -8.58
N ALA A 847 -7.81 3.23 -9.67
CA ALA A 847 -6.81 4.29 -9.60
C ALA A 847 -7.42 5.66 -9.27
N GLY A 848 -6.63 6.44 -8.53
CA GLY A 848 -6.97 7.82 -8.22
C GLY A 848 -8.06 8.00 -7.16
N THR A 849 -8.60 9.20 -7.05
CA THR A 849 -9.53 9.58 -5.97
C THR A 849 -10.91 8.95 -6.13
N ASN A 850 -11.45 8.83 -7.35
CA ASN A 850 -12.72 8.12 -7.57
C ASN A 850 -12.57 6.62 -7.37
N GLY A 851 -11.43 6.05 -7.78
CA GLY A 851 -11.13 4.64 -7.54
C GLY A 851 -11.12 4.32 -6.05
N LEU A 852 -10.44 5.14 -5.23
CA LEU A 852 -10.47 5.02 -3.77
C LEU A 852 -11.89 5.13 -3.21
N ALA A 853 -12.65 6.15 -3.62
CA ALA A 853 -14.04 6.34 -3.17
C ALA A 853 -14.94 5.14 -3.53
N GLY A 854 -14.78 4.60 -4.74
CA GLY A 854 -15.53 3.46 -5.25
C GLY A 854 -15.22 2.18 -4.49
N VAL A 855 -13.94 1.90 -4.22
CA VAL A 855 -13.52 0.73 -3.44
C VAL A 855 -14.07 0.80 -2.00
N MET A 856 -14.12 2.00 -1.40
CA MET A 856 -14.70 2.22 -0.07
C MET A 856 -16.23 2.20 -0.06
N GLY A 857 -16.88 2.43 -1.20
CA GLY A 857 -18.34 2.57 -1.29
C GLY A 857 -18.88 3.89 -0.71
N LEU A 858 -18.15 5.00 -0.85
CA LEU A 858 -18.52 6.29 -0.25
C LEU A 858 -19.75 6.93 -0.92
N GLU A 859 -20.63 7.53 -0.12
CA GLU A 859 -21.72 8.38 -0.62
C GLU A 859 -21.19 9.71 -1.16
N THR A 860 -21.76 10.20 -2.26
CA THR A 860 -21.33 11.48 -2.85
C THR A 860 -22.01 12.67 -2.16
N VAL A 861 -21.21 13.64 -1.73
CA VAL A 861 -21.66 14.95 -1.23
C VAL A 861 -21.33 16.02 -2.27
N ASN A 862 -22.37 16.69 -2.75
CA ASN A 862 -22.31 17.78 -3.73
C ASN A 862 -23.25 18.94 -3.33
N ALA A 863 -23.41 19.95 -4.19
CA ALA A 863 -24.21 21.14 -3.87
C ALA A 863 -25.71 20.88 -3.59
N ALA A 864 -26.25 19.74 -4.02
CA ALA A 864 -27.65 19.36 -3.83
C ALA A 864 -27.87 18.35 -2.69
N THR A 865 -26.79 17.85 -2.07
CA THR A 865 -26.89 16.84 -1.01
C THR A 865 -27.54 17.41 0.25
N ASP A 866 -28.57 16.72 0.74
CA ASP A 866 -29.08 16.90 2.10
C ASP A 866 -28.25 16.04 3.05
N VAL A 867 -27.38 16.68 3.84
CA VAL A 867 -26.50 15.98 4.79
C VAL A 867 -27.26 15.20 5.87
N THR A 868 -28.53 15.53 6.13
CA THR A 868 -29.34 14.81 7.12
C THR A 868 -29.82 13.44 6.62
N ALA A 869 -29.73 13.19 5.31
CA ALA A 869 -30.11 11.93 4.68
C ALA A 869 -28.95 10.94 4.52
N LEU A 870 -27.71 11.35 4.83
CA LEU A 870 -26.53 10.50 4.72
C LEU A 870 -26.59 9.34 5.73
N THR A 871 -25.98 8.22 5.35
CA THR A 871 -25.88 7.05 6.23
C THR A 871 -24.96 7.31 7.43
N THR A 872 -25.14 6.52 8.49
CA THR A 872 -24.33 6.56 9.72
C THR A 872 -23.69 5.17 9.93
N PRO A 873 -22.38 5.06 10.15
CA PRO A 873 -21.38 6.14 10.22
C PRO A 873 -21.21 6.87 8.88
N VAL A 874 -20.83 8.16 8.94
CA VAL A 874 -20.65 9.00 7.75
C VAL A 874 -19.48 8.47 6.93
N GLN A 875 -19.71 8.06 5.70
CA GLN A 875 -18.66 7.61 4.78
C GLN A 875 -18.90 8.27 3.42
N VAL A 876 -18.25 9.41 3.20
CA VAL A 876 -18.59 10.30 2.08
C VAL A 876 -17.38 10.75 1.28
N GLN A 877 -17.62 10.98 -0.01
CA GLN A 877 -16.74 11.75 -0.88
C GLN A 877 -17.37 13.12 -1.15
N VAL A 878 -16.69 14.19 -0.73
CA VAL A 878 -17.12 15.57 -0.97
C VAL A 878 -16.46 16.08 -2.25
N ARG A 879 -17.27 16.48 -3.24
CA ARG A 879 -16.81 16.87 -4.58
C ARG A 879 -16.78 18.39 -4.71
N PHE A 880 -15.59 18.95 -4.87
CA PHE A 880 -15.33 20.39 -4.95
C PHE A 880 -15.17 20.85 -6.40
N ASN A 881 -15.96 21.85 -6.82
CA ASN A 881 -15.89 22.42 -8.17
C ASN A 881 -14.78 23.47 -8.33
N GLN A 882 -14.18 23.91 -7.22
CA GLN A 882 -13.08 24.87 -7.16
C GLN A 882 -12.09 24.44 -6.07
N GLY A 883 -10.84 24.86 -6.22
CA GLY A 883 -9.73 24.40 -5.40
C GLY A 883 -8.61 23.82 -6.26
N THR A 884 -7.49 23.53 -5.61
CA THR A 884 -6.30 22.92 -6.20
C THR A 884 -5.91 21.71 -5.37
N HIS A 885 -4.95 20.91 -5.87
CA HIS A 885 -4.35 19.84 -5.09
C HIS A 885 -3.83 20.35 -3.73
N SER A 886 -3.32 21.58 -3.70
CA SER A 886 -2.69 22.18 -2.52
C SER A 886 -3.68 22.84 -1.56
N THR A 887 -4.95 23.06 -1.94
CA THR A 887 -5.89 23.88 -1.14
C THR A 887 -6.01 23.46 0.32
N PHE A 888 -6.00 22.16 0.60
CA PHE A 888 -6.09 21.66 1.96
C PHE A 888 -4.90 22.05 2.86
N ALA A 889 -3.69 22.14 2.28
CA ALA A 889 -2.46 22.48 3.01
C ALA A 889 -2.09 23.97 2.90
N ALA A 890 -2.26 24.56 1.71
CA ALA A 890 -1.81 25.91 1.38
C ALA A 890 -2.86 26.99 1.62
N SER A 891 -4.14 26.64 1.79
CA SER A 891 -5.27 27.58 1.90
C SER A 891 -5.37 28.58 0.74
N ASP A 892 -4.88 28.21 -0.44
CA ASP A 892 -4.75 29.06 -1.64
C ASP A 892 -6.10 29.46 -2.26
N VAL A 893 -7.15 28.67 -2.02
CA VAL A 893 -8.54 28.97 -2.38
C VAL A 893 -9.39 29.04 -1.09
N PRO A 894 -9.48 30.23 -0.45
CA PRO A 894 -10.01 30.36 0.91
C PRO A 894 -11.43 29.82 1.13
N ALA A 895 -12.32 29.98 0.15
CA ALA A 895 -13.70 29.50 0.26
C ALA A 895 -13.79 27.97 0.26
N ALA A 896 -12.97 27.29 -0.56
CA ALA A 896 -12.90 25.83 -0.60
C ALA A 896 -12.18 25.29 0.64
N PHE A 897 -11.08 25.92 1.05
CA PHE A 897 -10.37 25.59 2.29
C PHE A 897 -11.27 25.71 3.54
N GLY A 898 -12.02 26.82 3.66
CA GLY A 898 -12.95 27.01 4.77
C GLY A 898 -14.05 25.94 4.82
N GLU A 899 -14.53 25.50 3.66
CA GLU A 899 -15.47 24.38 3.56
C GLU A 899 -14.84 23.04 3.98
N MET A 900 -13.59 22.76 3.59
CA MET A 900 -12.84 21.57 4.05
C MET A 900 -12.69 21.56 5.58
N VAL A 901 -12.29 22.68 6.19
CA VAL A 901 -12.19 22.82 7.65
C VAL A 901 -13.56 22.62 8.31
N ARG A 902 -14.63 23.20 7.75
CA ARG A 902 -15.99 23.04 8.26
C ARG A 902 -16.41 21.57 8.26
N GLN A 903 -16.14 20.83 7.18
CA GLN A 903 -16.42 19.39 7.07
C GLN A 903 -15.61 18.55 8.06
N THR A 904 -14.34 18.90 8.27
CA THR A 904 -13.53 18.30 9.34
C THR A 904 -14.21 18.49 10.69
N LEU A 905 -14.57 19.73 11.05
CA LEU A 905 -15.18 20.06 12.35
C LEU A 905 -16.53 19.36 12.54
N MET A 906 -17.32 19.22 11.48
CA MET A 906 -18.55 18.42 11.50
C MET A 906 -18.30 16.96 11.89
N LEU A 907 -17.22 16.36 11.37
CA LEU A 907 -16.82 14.99 11.69
C LEU A 907 -16.29 14.89 13.13
N VAL A 908 -15.39 15.81 13.52
CA VAL A 908 -14.78 15.86 14.86
C VAL A 908 -15.82 16.02 15.97
N ASN A 909 -16.84 16.84 15.72
CA ASN A 909 -17.92 17.08 16.66
C ASN A 909 -19.01 15.98 16.65
N GLY A 910 -18.86 14.92 15.86
CA GLY A 910 -19.85 13.84 15.73
C GLY A 910 -21.20 14.32 15.20
N ALA A 911 -21.22 15.44 14.47
CA ALA A 911 -22.44 16.17 14.15
C ALA A 911 -22.74 16.21 12.65
N TYR A 912 -22.00 15.48 11.79
CA TYR A 912 -22.04 15.61 10.33
C TYR A 912 -23.47 15.63 9.75
N ASN A 913 -24.31 14.66 10.12
CA ASN A 913 -25.67 14.51 9.57
C ASN A 913 -26.75 15.30 10.34
N THR A 914 -26.39 16.42 10.96
CA THR A 914 -27.33 17.23 11.75
C THR A 914 -27.92 18.41 10.96
N PRO A 915 -29.19 18.80 11.21
CA PRO A 915 -29.81 19.94 10.52
C PRO A 915 -29.15 21.30 10.79
N ALA A 916 -28.28 21.39 11.80
CA ALA A 916 -27.55 22.61 12.13
C ALA A 916 -26.38 22.87 11.17
N ASN A 917 -25.95 21.84 10.42
CA ASN A 917 -24.85 21.97 9.47
C ASN A 917 -25.34 22.43 8.11
N THR A 918 -24.82 23.55 7.64
CA THR A 918 -25.06 24.06 6.30
C THR A 918 -23.79 23.97 5.47
N LEU A 919 -23.85 23.25 4.35
CA LEU A 919 -22.77 23.18 3.37
C LEU A 919 -22.54 24.55 2.71
N ASN A 920 -21.29 24.92 2.42
CA ASN A 920 -21.03 26.00 1.48
C ASN A 920 -21.20 25.47 0.05
N THR A 921 -22.43 25.46 -0.45
CA THR A 921 -22.76 24.86 -1.75
C THR A 921 -22.10 25.57 -2.95
N SER A 922 -21.59 26.79 -2.78
CA SER A 922 -20.96 27.53 -3.89
C SER A 922 -19.65 26.91 -4.37
N VAL A 923 -18.98 26.13 -3.50
CA VAL A 923 -17.67 25.51 -3.80
C VAL A 923 -17.78 24.02 -4.13
N LEU A 924 -18.99 23.49 -4.18
CA LEU A 924 -19.28 22.08 -4.43
C LEU A 924 -19.77 21.87 -5.87
N GLU A 925 -19.51 20.68 -6.40
CA GLU A 925 -20.01 20.25 -7.71
C GLU A 925 -21.54 20.41 -7.79
N SER A 926 -22.02 20.98 -8.89
CA SER A 926 -23.45 21.00 -9.21
C SER A 926 -23.88 19.63 -9.76
N ASN A 927 -25.13 19.23 -9.51
CA ASN A 927 -25.71 18.01 -10.09
C ASN A 927 -25.61 17.94 -11.61
#